data_AF-A0A1F3SJZ3-F1
#
_entry.id   AF-A0A1F3SJZ3-F1
#
_cell.length_a   1.000
_cell.length_b   1.000
_cell.length_c   1.000
_cell.angle_alpha   90.00
_cell.angle_beta   90.00
_cell.angle_gamma   90.00
#
_symmetry.space_group_name_H-M   'P 1'
#
loop_
_entity.id
_entity.type
_entity.pdbx_description
1 polymer ?
#
loop_
_entity_poly.entity_id
_entity_poly.type
_entity_poly.pdbx_seq_one_letter_code
_entity_poly.pdbx_strand_id
1 'polypeptide(L)'
;MITVTPNLTLLELIKNIVQRRVDFGEDSVWNRSAKEVSFFFSASKYALYVVTKALEIQREQPPVLFIPDYFCYRSLELVWSKTSCNIIWYPIDRNFSPDWKILGELAKEHTPDLFLLVHFNGHVDHIEKSEKFCHAHKCLMVEDCANVLFPNGKIGKHSDISFFSPHKSLAVPDGSVLYVKKNLPLLGTIQKVYEGLETEAPSPLKWIFKKILVKLFPAWFQKGRAQNILPFEVDPPMVPLVMKPRMSKLARSILASFSNEKLLAFSESRKRNSEEFLTLLKFLLPDFEYSPMLVNETPYKFAVRFTNSQDTIRAFEILKLAGLWPVSWPDLPPAIKDRSGQALTLRHTTIYLPVHHQLKILNTFRRQLKISADVEILWENVSHEQWDESCLRVSNFNLLQHWEYGDAKKLIANTPIKRGIIYFQKQPIAVVQAFIKKIGFVSLIRVNRGPLFFNSSVSPQIKAAVYQALRKRMGTGLFSFLFIIPELEDGLENRFILSKAGFFRFRGTHSETAWADLTLDADTLRGNLKSKWRNLLKNAEASGLRYTISNTKEDFSWLEKQHVQDMQTKQFSGVPLEMQRQISSLVLIAYLEDCPVAGVMIAHHLNSATYLVGTNSAEGRKCNANNFLLWNAMLEMKKRGCKSFDLGGLGVQVTPHIAHFKRGVSGQEFHYPGEYFTWCL
;
A
#
# COMPACT_ATOMS: atom_id res chain seq x y z
N MET A 1 -13.43 10.46 -12.33
CA MET A 1 -14.48 10.29 -11.30
C MET A 1 -14.46 8.85 -10.86
N ILE A 2 -14.58 8.60 -9.57
CA ILE A 2 -14.59 7.23 -9.03
C ILE A 2 -15.94 6.59 -9.36
N THR A 3 -15.90 5.48 -10.10
CA THR A 3 -17.06 4.61 -10.23
C THR A 3 -17.19 3.78 -8.97
N VAL A 4 -18.42 3.52 -8.51
CA VAL A 4 -18.65 2.69 -7.30
C VAL A 4 -18.55 1.20 -7.62
N THR A 5 -18.70 0.82 -8.89
CA THR A 5 -18.74 -0.57 -9.35
C THR A 5 -17.86 -0.76 -10.59
N PRO A 6 -17.22 -1.94 -10.75
CA PRO A 6 -16.48 -2.25 -11.97
C PRO A 6 -17.39 -2.33 -13.20
N ASN A 7 -16.79 -2.23 -14.39
CA ASN A 7 -17.46 -2.32 -15.68
C ASN A 7 -16.79 -3.38 -16.57
N LEU A 8 -17.57 -4.09 -17.37
CA LEU A 8 -17.04 -4.91 -18.47
C LEU A 8 -16.65 -4.02 -19.66
N THR A 9 -15.75 -4.48 -20.51
CA THR A 9 -15.54 -3.89 -21.85
C THR A 9 -16.78 -4.10 -22.72
N LEU A 10 -16.91 -3.34 -23.82
CA LEU A 10 -18.08 -3.51 -24.72
C LEU A 10 -18.05 -4.89 -25.39
N LEU A 11 -16.86 -5.32 -25.82
CA LEU A 11 -16.60 -6.65 -26.37
C LEU A 11 -16.97 -7.78 -25.39
N GLU A 12 -16.54 -7.69 -24.13
CA GLU A 12 -16.90 -8.69 -23.11
C GLU A 12 -18.41 -8.75 -22.89
N LEU A 13 -19.08 -7.60 -22.86
CA LEU A 13 -20.54 -7.55 -22.68
C LEU A 13 -21.27 -8.21 -23.86
N ILE A 14 -20.91 -7.85 -25.10
CA ILE A 14 -21.49 -8.43 -26.32
C ILE A 14 -21.24 -9.93 -26.37
N LYS A 15 -20.00 -10.37 -26.11
CA LYS A 15 -19.63 -11.79 -26.08
C LYS A 15 -20.50 -12.58 -25.11
N ASN A 16 -20.72 -12.07 -23.90
CA ASN A 16 -21.55 -12.75 -22.90
C ASN A 16 -23.05 -12.77 -23.23
N ILE A 17 -23.55 -11.75 -23.93
CA ILE A 17 -24.94 -11.70 -24.44
C ILE A 17 -25.15 -12.75 -25.55
N VAL A 18 -24.15 -12.92 -26.43
CA VAL A 18 -24.20 -13.86 -27.56
C VAL A 18 -23.98 -15.31 -27.10
N GLN A 19 -22.92 -15.56 -26.33
CA GLN A 19 -22.52 -16.93 -25.96
C GLN A 19 -23.46 -17.60 -24.96
N ARG A 20 -24.14 -16.82 -24.10
CA ARG A 20 -25.09 -17.30 -23.09
C ARG A 20 -24.62 -18.54 -22.32
N ARG A 21 -23.34 -18.61 -21.95
CA ARG A 21 -22.79 -19.72 -21.16
C ARG A 21 -23.55 -19.80 -19.84
N VAL A 22 -23.96 -20.99 -19.43
CA VAL A 22 -24.70 -21.16 -18.16
C VAL A 22 -23.95 -22.02 -17.17
N ASP A 23 -23.06 -22.87 -17.70
CA ASP A 23 -22.24 -23.80 -16.92
C ASP A 23 -20.83 -23.24 -16.70
N PHE A 24 -20.26 -23.59 -15.55
CA PHE A 24 -18.89 -23.28 -15.21
C PHE A 24 -17.95 -24.33 -15.81
N GLY A 25 -16.87 -23.89 -16.47
CA GLY A 25 -15.83 -24.81 -16.94
C GLY A 25 -15.12 -25.52 -15.77
N GLU A 26 -14.41 -26.60 -16.06
CA GLU A 26 -13.69 -27.41 -15.05
C GLU A 26 -12.70 -26.56 -14.23
N ASP A 27 -11.98 -25.64 -14.88
CA ASP A 27 -11.00 -24.77 -14.22
C ASP A 27 -11.59 -23.57 -13.49
N SER A 28 -12.91 -23.39 -13.46
CA SER A 28 -13.54 -22.23 -12.82
C SER A 28 -13.57 -22.38 -11.30
N VAL A 29 -13.13 -21.37 -10.55
CA VAL A 29 -13.32 -21.30 -9.08
C VAL A 29 -14.79 -21.38 -8.64
N TRP A 30 -15.74 -21.09 -9.55
CA TRP A 30 -17.17 -21.23 -9.29
C TRP A 30 -17.68 -22.66 -9.52
N ASN A 31 -16.90 -23.52 -10.16
CA ASN A 31 -17.22 -24.93 -10.32
C ASN A 31 -16.74 -25.74 -9.10
N ARG A 32 -17.65 -26.01 -8.16
CA ARG A 32 -17.39 -26.84 -6.96
C ARG A 32 -18.19 -28.15 -6.97
N SER A 33 -18.64 -28.55 -8.16
CA SER A 33 -19.59 -29.66 -8.37
C SER A 33 -19.07 -31.03 -7.91
N ALA A 34 -17.76 -31.22 -7.74
CA ALA A 34 -17.19 -32.46 -7.23
C ALA A 34 -17.76 -32.84 -5.86
N LYS A 35 -17.78 -31.89 -4.90
CA LYS A 35 -18.17 -32.13 -3.50
C LYS A 35 -19.47 -31.46 -3.08
N GLU A 36 -19.97 -30.52 -3.87
CA GLU A 36 -21.09 -29.65 -3.51
C GLU A 36 -22.14 -29.55 -4.61
N VAL A 37 -23.35 -29.16 -4.22
CA VAL A 37 -24.42 -28.76 -5.11
C VAL A 37 -24.53 -27.23 -5.07
N SER A 38 -24.74 -26.61 -6.24
CA SER A 38 -24.86 -25.16 -6.36
C SER A 38 -26.28 -24.70 -6.70
N PHE A 39 -26.75 -23.68 -6.01
CA PHE A 39 -28.05 -23.04 -6.24
C PHE A 39 -27.87 -21.55 -6.54
N PHE A 40 -28.66 -21.01 -7.47
CA PHE A 40 -28.45 -19.69 -8.05
C PHE A 40 -29.64 -18.77 -7.79
N PHE A 41 -29.38 -17.69 -7.07
CA PHE A 41 -30.39 -16.71 -6.67
C PHE A 41 -30.07 -15.34 -7.22
N SER A 42 -31.06 -14.44 -7.30
CA SER A 42 -30.80 -13.04 -7.66
C SER A 42 -30.05 -12.27 -6.56
N ALA A 43 -30.20 -12.67 -5.30
CA ALA A 43 -29.57 -12.05 -4.13
C ALA A 43 -29.40 -13.04 -2.97
N SER A 44 -28.40 -12.83 -2.10
CA SER A 44 -28.11 -13.75 -0.99
C SER A 44 -29.20 -13.83 0.08
N LYS A 45 -30.11 -12.85 0.16
CA LYS A 45 -31.29 -12.94 1.04
C LYS A 45 -32.16 -14.16 0.74
N TYR A 46 -32.24 -14.59 -0.53
CA TYR A 46 -32.93 -15.83 -0.91
C TYR A 46 -32.16 -17.08 -0.50
N ALA A 47 -30.83 -17.05 -0.59
CA ALA A 47 -29.99 -18.17 -0.19
C ALA A 47 -30.17 -18.48 1.30
N LEU A 48 -30.08 -17.45 2.16
CA LEU A 48 -30.29 -17.61 3.59
C LEU A 48 -31.74 -17.99 3.94
N TYR A 49 -32.73 -17.41 3.23
CA TYR A 49 -34.13 -17.80 3.37
C TYR A 49 -34.35 -19.29 3.07
N VAL A 50 -33.84 -19.81 1.94
CA VAL A 50 -34.03 -21.21 1.56
C VAL A 50 -33.42 -22.16 2.59
N VAL A 51 -32.21 -21.86 3.09
CA VAL A 51 -31.56 -22.66 4.13
C VAL A 51 -32.39 -22.65 5.42
N THR A 52 -32.85 -21.48 5.84
CA THR A 52 -33.67 -21.33 7.06
C THR A 52 -35.01 -22.05 6.92
N LYS A 53 -35.67 -21.90 5.77
CA LYS A 53 -36.97 -22.54 5.50
C LYS A 53 -36.84 -24.06 5.44
N ALA A 54 -35.74 -24.57 4.89
CA ALA A 54 -35.45 -25.99 4.89
C ALA A 54 -35.25 -26.54 6.32
N LEU A 55 -34.55 -25.80 7.18
CA LEU A 55 -34.39 -26.15 8.59
C LEU A 55 -35.74 -26.18 9.32
N GLU A 56 -36.57 -25.16 9.12
CA GLU A 56 -37.92 -25.08 9.69
C GLU A 56 -38.77 -26.29 9.29
N ILE A 57 -38.77 -26.66 8.00
CA ILE A 57 -39.51 -27.82 7.50
C ILE A 57 -38.99 -29.12 8.10
N GLN A 58 -37.66 -29.31 8.16
CA GLN A 58 -37.07 -30.54 8.66
C GLN A 58 -37.25 -30.72 10.17
N ARG A 59 -37.28 -29.62 10.93
CA ARG A 59 -37.43 -29.65 12.39
C ARG A 59 -38.87 -29.68 12.87
N GLU A 60 -39.80 -29.23 12.03
CA GLU A 60 -41.20 -29.00 12.41
C GLU A 60 -41.35 -28.00 13.59
N GLN A 61 -40.33 -27.19 13.84
CA GLN A 61 -40.26 -26.19 14.92
C GLN A 61 -39.46 -24.96 14.46
N PRO A 62 -39.71 -23.78 15.07
CA PRO A 62 -38.89 -22.58 14.88
C PRO A 62 -37.38 -22.85 15.02
N PRO A 63 -36.57 -22.69 13.96
CA PRO A 63 -35.12 -22.87 14.08
C PRO A 63 -34.48 -21.69 14.80
N VAL A 64 -33.47 -21.97 15.63
CA VAL A 64 -32.68 -20.98 16.36
C VAL A 64 -31.43 -20.62 15.55
N LEU A 65 -31.33 -19.36 15.10
CA LEU A 65 -30.26 -18.86 14.26
C LEU A 65 -29.34 -17.94 15.06
N PHE A 66 -28.06 -18.29 15.16
CA PHE A 66 -27.04 -17.42 15.76
C PHE A 66 -26.46 -16.53 14.66
N ILE A 67 -26.72 -15.23 14.75
CA ILE A 67 -26.35 -14.21 13.76
C ILE A 67 -25.58 -13.09 14.47
N PRO A 68 -24.52 -12.51 13.88
CA PRO A 68 -23.82 -11.40 14.51
C PRO A 68 -24.73 -10.18 14.66
N ASP A 69 -24.61 -9.46 15.77
CA ASP A 69 -25.33 -8.20 16.03
C ASP A 69 -24.97 -7.09 15.03
N TYR A 70 -23.75 -7.11 14.50
CA TYR A 70 -23.29 -6.28 13.39
C TYR A 70 -23.64 -6.91 12.03
N PHE A 71 -24.91 -6.84 11.62
CA PHE A 71 -25.37 -7.42 10.36
C PHE A 71 -26.34 -6.51 9.62
N CYS A 72 -26.36 -6.60 8.28
CA CYS A 72 -27.26 -5.79 7.46
C CYS A 72 -28.70 -6.34 7.54
N TYR A 73 -29.60 -5.59 8.17
CA TYR A 73 -30.99 -5.98 8.39
C TYR A 73 -31.72 -6.37 7.10
N ARG A 74 -31.43 -5.67 5.99
CA ARG A 74 -32.00 -5.98 4.66
C ARG A 74 -31.69 -7.39 4.15
N SER A 75 -30.57 -7.97 4.58
CA SER A 75 -30.21 -9.34 4.19
C SER A 75 -31.13 -10.39 4.82
N LEU A 76 -31.84 -10.02 5.90
CA LEU A 76 -32.70 -10.91 6.68
C LEU A 76 -34.20 -10.68 6.43
N GLU A 77 -34.56 -9.73 5.57
CA GLU A 77 -35.95 -9.37 5.24
C GLU A 77 -36.84 -10.61 4.96
N LEU A 78 -36.36 -11.54 4.13
CA LEU A 78 -37.10 -12.76 3.77
C LEU A 78 -37.13 -13.78 4.90
N VAL A 79 -36.04 -13.87 5.66
CA VAL A 79 -35.96 -14.78 6.83
C VAL A 79 -37.02 -14.37 7.85
N TRP A 80 -37.09 -13.08 8.19
CA TRP A 80 -38.09 -12.55 9.12
C TRP A 80 -39.53 -12.65 8.61
N SER A 81 -39.76 -12.28 7.35
CA SER A 81 -41.14 -12.15 6.83
C SER A 81 -41.76 -13.46 6.38
N LYS A 82 -40.97 -14.53 6.22
CA LYS A 82 -41.42 -15.80 5.60
C LYS A 82 -41.07 -17.07 6.40
N THR A 83 -40.45 -16.94 7.56
CA THR A 83 -40.12 -18.07 8.45
C THR A 83 -40.47 -17.72 9.90
N SER A 84 -40.63 -18.74 10.74
CA SER A 84 -40.89 -18.59 12.18
C SER A 84 -39.62 -18.62 13.04
N CYS A 85 -38.43 -18.41 12.44
CA CYS A 85 -37.15 -18.58 13.13
C CYS A 85 -36.95 -17.63 14.33
N ASN A 86 -36.18 -18.09 15.31
CA ASN A 86 -35.71 -17.30 16.44
C ASN A 86 -34.27 -16.86 16.19
N ILE A 87 -34.02 -15.55 16.10
CA ILE A 87 -32.65 -15.03 15.89
C ILE A 87 -32.05 -14.65 17.24
N ILE A 88 -30.91 -15.27 17.57
CA ILE A 88 -30.07 -14.93 18.71
C ILE A 88 -28.87 -14.13 18.19
N TRP A 89 -28.74 -12.90 18.68
CA TRP A 89 -27.68 -11.99 18.30
C TRP A 89 -26.43 -12.24 19.14
N TYR A 90 -25.33 -12.63 18.51
CA TYR A 90 -24.05 -12.72 19.19
C TYR A 90 -23.20 -11.47 18.91
N PRO A 91 -22.45 -10.95 19.89
CA PRO A 91 -21.63 -9.78 19.69
C PRO A 91 -20.35 -10.07 18.90
N ILE A 92 -19.90 -9.08 18.14
CA ILE A 92 -18.58 -9.06 17.53
C ILE A 92 -17.65 -8.04 18.20
N ASP A 93 -16.35 -8.30 18.16
CA ASP A 93 -15.34 -7.39 18.64
C ASP A 93 -14.98 -6.30 17.60
N ARG A 94 -14.06 -5.42 17.99
CA ARG A 94 -13.55 -4.32 17.16
C ARG A 94 -12.84 -4.78 15.87
N ASN A 95 -12.51 -6.06 15.75
CA ASN A 95 -11.84 -6.67 14.60
C ASN A 95 -12.80 -7.56 13.79
N PHE A 96 -14.11 -7.45 14.02
CA PHE A 96 -15.15 -8.30 13.41
C PHE A 96 -15.07 -9.78 13.82
N SER A 97 -14.43 -10.09 14.94
CA SER A 97 -14.36 -11.45 15.48
C SER A 97 -15.59 -11.73 16.35
N PRO A 98 -16.23 -12.91 16.26
CA PRO A 98 -17.22 -13.32 17.24
C PRO A 98 -16.64 -13.31 18.66
N ASP A 99 -17.39 -12.79 19.64
CA ASP A 99 -17.03 -12.93 21.05
C ASP A 99 -17.31 -14.37 21.51
N TRP A 100 -16.32 -15.24 21.39
CA TRP A 100 -16.43 -16.67 21.70
C TRP A 100 -16.85 -16.96 23.14
N LYS A 101 -16.59 -16.04 24.09
CA LYS A 101 -16.99 -16.22 25.48
C LYS A 101 -18.50 -16.06 25.60
N ILE A 102 -19.03 -14.94 25.11
CA ILE A 102 -20.47 -14.66 25.13
C ILE A 102 -21.21 -15.67 24.27
N LEU A 103 -20.65 -16.08 23.14
CA LEU A 103 -21.22 -17.11 22.27
C LEU A 103 -21.40 -18.45 22.98
N GLY A 104 -20.43 -18.85 23.81
CA GLY A 104 -20.53 -20.04 24.65
C GLY A 104 -21.54 -19.92 25.79
N GLU A 105 -21.78 -18.72 26.32
CA GLU A 105 -22.83 -18.44 27.30
C GLU A 105 -24.22 -18.51 26.64
N LEU A 106 -24.41 -17.83 25.52
CA LEU A 106 -25.64 -17.89 24.72
C LEU A 106 -25.99 -19.31 24.30
N ALA A 107 -25.00 -20.13 23.95
CA ALA A 107 -25.22 -21.52 23.54
C ALA A 107 -25.65 -22.45 24.69
N LYS A 108 -25.49 -22.03 25.96
CA LYS A 108 -26.05 -22.73 27.12
C LYS A 108 -27.52 -22.40 27.34
N GLU A 109 -27.92 -21.17 27.02
CA GLU A 109 -29.30 -20.69 27.17
C GLU A 109 -30.18 -21.05 25.97
N HIS A 110 -29.59 -21.04 24.78
CA HIS A 110 -30.27 -21.31 23.51
C HIS A 110 -29.46 -22.33 22.72
N THR A 111 -30.06 -23.48 22.40
CA THR A 111 -29.40 -24.47 21.53
C THR A 111 -29.44 -23.97 20.08
N PRO A 112 -28.29 -23.67 19.44
CA PRO A 112 -28.27 -23.16 18.07
C PRO A 112 -28.59 -24.27 17.06
N ASP A 113 -29.32 -23.93 16.00
CA ASP A 113 -29.55 -24.83 14.86
C ASP A 113 -28.73 -24.42 13.65
N LEU A 114 -28.43 -23.13 13.55
CA LEU A 114 -27.59 -22.54 12.53
C LEU A 114 -26.68 -21.51 13.18
N PHE A 115 -25.39 -21.60 12.90
CA PHE A 115 -24.41 -20.57 13.21
C PHE A 115 -23.97 -19.89 11.91
N LEU A 116 -24.14 -18.57 11.84
CA LEU A 116 -23.74 -17.77 10.69
C LEU A 116 -22.39 -17.10 10.95
N LEU A 117 -21.33 -17.58 10.29
CA LEU A 117 -20.04 -16.90 10.22
C LEU A 117 -20.04 -15.89 9.07
N VAL A 118 -19.70 -14.63 9.34
CA VAL A 118 -19.71 -13.57 8.33
C VAL A 118 -18.30 -13.08 8.03
N HIS A 119 -17.90 -13.13 6.76
CA HIS A 119 -16.61 -12.62 6.29
C HIS A 119 -16.67 -11.12 5.99
N PHE A 120 -16.60 -10.29 7.03
CA PHE A 120 -16.77 -8.84 6.94
C PHE A 120 -15.70 -8.18 6.05
N ASN A 121 -16.14 -7.34 5.09
CA ASN A 121 -15.27 -6.62 4.16
C ASN A 121 -14.27 -7.48 3.35
N GLY A 122 -14.49 -8.79 3.28
CA GLY A 122 -13.57 -9.73 2.64
C GLY A 122 -12.43 -10.21 3.54
N HIS A 123 -12.47 -9.89 4.83
CA HIS A 123 -11.64 -10.52 5.87
C HIS A 123 -12.12 -11.94 6.10
N VAL A 124 -11.24 -12.92 5.89
CA VAL A 124 -11.58 -14.35 5.99
C VAL A 124 -10.91 -14.94 7.22
N ASP A 125 -11.67 -15.14 8.29
CA ASP A 125 -11.11 -15.52 9.58
C ASP A 125 -12.08 -16.39 10.39
N HIS A 126 -11.56 -17.00 11.46
CA HIS A 126 -12.30 -17.80 12.45
C HIS A 126 -13.00 -19.06 11.94
N ILE A 127 -12.69 -19.53 10.73
CA ILE A 127 -13.29 -20.74 10.15
C ILE A 127 -13.10 -21.95 11.08
N GLU A 128 -11.87 -22.20 11.57
CA GLU A 128 -11.57 -23.35 12.42
C GLU A 128 -12.21 -23.27 13.81
N LYS A 129 -12.29 -22.06 14.38
CA LYS A 129 -12.99 -21.85 15.68
C LYS A 129 -14.49 -22.07 15.52
N SER A 130 -15.06 -21.58 14.43
CA SER A 130 -16.47 -21.77 14.09
C SER A 130 -16.81 -23.24 13.87
N GLU A 131 -15.95 -23.98 13.16
CA GLU A 131 -16.11 -25.43 12.98
C GLU A 131 -16.17 -26.16 14.33
N LYS A 132 -15.23 -25.85 15.23
CA LYS A 132 -15.21 -26.43 16.59
C LYS A 132 -16.48 -26.09 17.38
N PHE A 133 -16.94 -24.84 17.31
CA PHE A 133 -18.19 -24.42 17.95
C PHE A 133 -19.40 -25.19 17.41
N CYS A 134 -19.55 -25.26 16.08
CA CYS A 134 -20.66 -25.95 15.45
C CYS A 134 -20.66 -27.46 15.74
N HIS A 135 -19.48 -28.09 15.76
CA HIS A 135 -19.34 -29.50 16.16
C HIS A 135 -19.73 -29.72 17.63
N ALA A 136 -19.31 -28.85 18.54
CA ALA A 136 -19.63 -28.96 19.96
C ALA A 136 -21.14 -28.82 20.23
N HIS A 137 -21.83 -27.96 19.49
CA HIS A 137 -23.26 -27.69 19.65
C HIS A 137 -24.16 -28.40 18.64
N LYS A 138 -23.59 -29.23 17.75
CA LYS A 138 -24.30 -29.99 16.70
C LYS A 138 -25.19 -29.12 15.83
N CYS A 139 -24.74 -27.91 15.49
CA CYS A 139 -25.49 -26.95 14.68
C CYS A 139 -24.89 -26.80 13.28
N LEU A 140 -25.68 -26.28 12.34
CA LEU A 140 -25.27 -26.08 10.96
C LEU A 140 -24.31 -24.89 10.84
N MET A 141 -23.13 -25.09 10.26
CA MET A 141 -22.19 -24.00 9.98
C MET A 141 -22.46 -23.38 8.60
N VAL A 142 -22.83 -22.09 8.57
CA VAL A 142 -23.06 -21.33 7.34
C VAL A 142 -22.06 -20.18 7.22
N GLU A 143 -21.33 -20.13 6.11
CA GLU A 143 -20.43 -19.01 5.79
C GLU A 143 -21.13 -17.97 4.88
N ASP A 144 -21.36 -16.76 5.39
CA ASP A 144 -21.72 -15.59 4.58
C ASP A 144 -20.46 -15.02 3.92
N CYS A 145 -20.30 -15.35 2.64
CA CYS A 145 -19.23 -14.88 1.77
C CYS A 145 -19.70 -13.76 0.84
N ALA A 146 -20.77 -13.01 1.18
CA ALA A 146 -21.31 -11.98 0.31
C ALA A 146 -20.32 -10.83 0.05
N ASN A 147 -19.38 -10.60 0.96
CA ASN A 147 -18.31 -9.62 0.81
C ASN A 147 -16.99 -10.25 0.33
N VAL A 148 -16.99 -11.50 -0.10
CA VAL A 148 -15.81 -12.17 -0.66
C VAL A 148 -15.86 -12.07 -2.20
N LEU A 149 -14.71 -11.81 -2.83
CA LEU A 149 -14.65 -11.64 -4.30
C LEU A 149 -14.97 -12.95 -5.06
N PHE A 150 -14.39 -14.07 -4.62
CA PHE A 150 -14.57 -15.39 -5.20
C PHE A 150 -14.16 -16.50 -4.21
N PRO A 151 -14.59 -17.76 -4.40
CA PRO A 151 -14.18 -18.88 -3.56
C PRO A 151 -12.67 -19.11 -3.67
N ASN A 152 -11.93 -18.92 -2.58
CA ASN A 152 -10.49 -19.11 -2.52
C ASN A 152 -10.03 -19.58 -1.13
N GLY A 153 -8.86 -20.22 -1.05
CA GLY A 153 -8.24 -20.56 0.22
C GLY A 153 -9.05 -21.57 1.04
N LYS A 154 -9.41 -21.20 2.28
CA LYS A 154 -10.14 -22.06 3.24
C LYS A 154 -11.67 -21.96 3.14
N ILE A 155 -12.19 -21.00 2.38
CA ILE A 155 -13.61 -20.63 2.36
C ILE A 155 -14.49 -21.79 1.88
N GLY A 156 -15.48 -22.17 2.70
CA GLY A 156 -16.41 -23.25 2.42
C GLY A 156 -15.77 -24.64 2.42
N LYS A 157 -14.53 -24.82 2.91
CA LYS A 157 -13.95 -26.16 3.08
C LYS A 157 -14.49 -26.84 4.35
N HIS A 158 -14.61 -26.07 5.42
CA HIS A 158 -15.01 -26.55 6.73
C HIS A 158 -16.52 -26.40 6.97
N SER A 159 -17.16 -25.34 6.44
CA SER A 159 -18.61 -25.15 6.61
C SER A 159 -19.47 -26.18 5.88
N ASP A 160 -20.71 -26.34 6.34
CA ASP A 160 -21.72 -27.17 5.66
C ASP A 160 -22.26 -26.49 4.41
N ILE A 161 -22.38 -25.15 4.51
CA ILE A 161 -22.95 -24.29 3.50
C ILE A 161 -22.09 -23.02 3.39
N SER A 162 -21.94 -22.50 2.17
CA SER A 162 -21.40 -21.16 1.93
C SER A 162 -22.19 -20.45 0.84
N PHE A 163 -22.37 -19.13 0.94
CA PHE A 163 -22.98 -18.36 -0.14
C PHE A 163 -22.22 -17.09 -0.48
N PHE A 164 -22.18 -16.75 -1.77
CA PHE A 164 -21.45 -15.63 -2.32
C PHE A 164 -22.40 -14.64 -3.01
N SER A 165 -22.05 -13.36 -3.05
CA SER A 165 -22.76 -12.31 -3.80
C SER A 165 -21.87 -11.69 -4.89
N PRO A 166 -21.59 -12.38 -6.01
CA PRO A 166 -20.71 -11.87 -7.07
C PRO A 166 -21.08 -10.48 -7.59
N HIS A 167 -22.38 -10.16 -7.67
CA HIS A 167 -22.87 -8.86 -8.13
C HIS A 167 -22.41 -7.66 -7.28
N LYS A 168 -22.01 -7.88 -6.02
CA LYS A 168 -21.47 -6.83 -5.16
C LYS A 168 -20.05 -6.42 -5.57
N SER A 169 -19.25 -7.36 -6.07
CA SER A 169 -17.81 -7.19 -6.27
C SER A 169 -17.36 -7.29 -7.73
N LEU A 170 -18.15 -7.92 -8.59
CA LEU A 170 -17.91 -8.13 -10.00
C LEU A 170 -18.94 -7.38 -10.85
N ALA A 171 -18.63 -7.17 -12.13
CA ALA A 171 -19.52 -6.48 -13.06
C ALA A 171 -20.63 -7.41 -13.56
N VAL A 172 -21.43 -7.92 -12.63
CA VAL A 172 -22.55 -8.85 -12.85
C VAL A 172 -23.87 -8.14 -12.47
N PRO A 173 -24.96 -8.26 -13.25
CA PRO A 173 -26.19 -7.49 -13.02
C PRO A 173 -26.95 -7.86 -11.73
N ASP A 174 -26.92 -9.13 -11.37
CA ASP A 174 -27.59 -9.76 -10.23
C ASP A 174 -26.85 -11.07 -9.91
N GLY A 175 -27.15 -11.72 -8.80
CA GLY A 175 -26.69 -13.09 -8.58
C GLY A 175 -26.06 -13.36 -7.23
N SER A 176 -26.44 -14.48 -6.65
CA SER A 176 -25.84 -15.13 -5.49
C SER A 176 -25.70 -16.61 -5.80
N VAL A 177 -24.59 -17.21 -5.36
CA VAL A 177 -24.34 -18.65 -5.50
C VAL A 177 -24.29 -19.25 -4.11
N LEU A 178 -25.14 -20.24 -3.86
CA LEU A 178 -25.17 -21.03 -2.63
C LEU A 178 -24.54 -22.39 -2.92
N TYR A 179 -23.53 -22.78 -2.14
CA TYR A 179 -22.92 -24.10 -2.18
C TYR A 179 -23.34 -24.89 -0.96
N VAL A 180 -23.79 -26.13 -1.18
CA VAL A 180 -24.22 -27.06 -0.13
C VAL A 180 -23.45 -28.37 -0.30
N LYS A 181 -22.83 -28.87 0.77
CA LYS A 181 -22.12 -30.16 0.73
C LYS A 181 -23.07 -31.29 0.35
N LYS A 182 -22.63 -32.18 -0.55
CA LYS A 182 -23.45 -33.32 -1.05
C LYS A 182 -23.90 -34.28 0.04
N ASN A 183 -23.11 -34.44 1.09
CA ASN A 183 -23.40 -35.32 2.23
C ASN A 183 -24.26 -34.64 3.31
N LEU A 184 -24.67 -33.38 3.14
CA LEU A 184 -25.49 -32.69 4.13
C LEU A 184 -26.93 -33.25 4.10
N PRO A 185 -27.46 -33.78 5.22
CA PRO A 185 -28.81 -34.35 5.24
C PRO A 185 -29.92 -33.36 4.80
N LEU A 186 -29.71 -32.07 5.08
CA LEU A 186 -30.64 -30.98 4.74
C LEU A 186 -30.76 -30.72 3.21
N LEU A 187 -29.84 -31.25 2.40
CA LEU A 187 -29.75 -30.96 0.95
C LEU A 187 -31.06 -31.24 0.19
N GLY A 188 -31.72 -32.37 0.49
CA GLY A 188 -32.98 -32.73 -0.17
C GLY A 188 -34.11 -31.74 0.11
N THR A 189 -34.20 -31.24 1.35
CA THR A 189 -35.19 -30.23 1.73
C THR A 189 -34.84 -28.87 1.12
N ILE A 190 -33.56 -28.48 1.09
CA ILE A 190 -33.10 -27.27 0.38
C ILE A 190 -33.51 -27.31 -1.09
N GLN A 191 -33.30 -28.45 -1.75
CA GLN A 191 -33.67 -28.62 -3.15
C GLN A 191 -35.19 -28.45 -3.37
N LYS A 192 -36.02 -29.08 -2.54
CA LYS A 192 -37.49 -28.93 -2.60
C LYS A 192 -37.93 -27.48 -2.42
N VAL A 193 -37.38 -26.78 -1.42
CA VAL A 193 -37.71 -25.35 -1.18
C VAL A 193 -37.25 -24.49 -2.36
N TYR A 194 -36.04 -24.75 -2.89
CA TYR A 194 -35.53 -24.05 -4.06
C TYR A 194 -36.38 -24.27 -5.31
N GLU A 195 -36.85 -25.49 -5.56
CA GLU A 195 -37.73 -25.81 -6.70
C GLU A 195 -39.10 -25.16 -6.56
N GLY A 196 -39.61 -25.02 -5.34
CA GLY A 196 -40.88 -24.33 -5.05
C GLY A 196 -40.85 -22.80 -5.19
N LEU A 197 -39.67 -22.18 -5.35
CA LEU A 197 -39.58 -20.74 -5.64
C LEU A 197 -40.01 -20.43 -7.08
N GLU A 198 -40.54 -19.22 -7.30
CA GLU A 198 -40.79 -18.68 -8.64
C GLU A 198 -39.57 -18.86 -9.56
N THR A 199 -39.81 -19.11 -10.85
CA THR A 199 -38.76 -19.39 -11.83
C THR A 199 -38.22 -18.14 -12.51
N GLU A 200 -38.82 -16.98 -12.25
CA GLU A 200 -38.44 -15.74 -12.91
C GLU A 200 -37.13 -15.15 -12.36
N ALA A 201 -36.44 -14.38 -13.21
CA ALA A 201 -35.22 -13.66 -12.88
C ALA A 201 -35.35 -12.15 -13.20
N PRO A 202 -34.59 -11.27 -12.53
CA PRO A 202 -34.55 -9.85 -12.86
C PRO A 202 -34.12 -9.59 -14.32
N SER A 203 -34.70 -8.58 -14.96
CA SER A 203 -34.31 -8.18 -16.31
C SER A 203 -32.96 -7.45 -16.30
N PRO A 204 -31.96 -7.89 -17.09
CA PRO A 204 -30.65 -7.24 -17.14
C PRO A 204 -30.64 -5.94 -17.97
N LEU A 205 -31.70 -5.62 -18.71
CA LEU A 205 -31.72 -4.53 -19.69
C LEU A 205 -31.42 -3.16 -19.06
N LYS A 206 -32.03 -2.86 -17.90
CA LYS A 206 -31.78 -1.60 -17.16
C LYS A 206 -30.30 -1.48 -16.76
N TRP A 207 -29.70 -2.59 -16.34
CA TRP A 207 -28.29 -2.63 -15.97
C TRP A 207 -27.37 -2.43 -17.19
N ILE A 208 -27.65 -3.13 -18.30
CA ILE A 208 -26.91 -2.98 -19.56
C ILE A 208 -26.92 -1.52 -20.02
N PHE A 209 -28.11 -0.92 -20.09
CA PHE A 209 -28.27 0.47 -20.50
C PHE A 209 -27.47 1.41 -19.60
N LYS A 210 -27.55 1.24 -18.27
CA LYS A 210 -26.74 2.01 -17.30
C LYS A 210 -25.24 1.86 -17.56
N LYS A 211 -24.75 0.65 -17.89
CA LYS A 211 -23.34 0.39 -18.15
C LYS A 211 -22.86 0.99 -19.47
N ILE A 212 -23.69 1.01 -20.50
CA ILE A 212 -23.40 1.67 -21.78
C ILE A 212 -23.35 3.19 -21.60
N LEU A 213 -24.34 3.79 -20.92
CA LEU A 213 -24.37 5.21 -20.63
C LEU A 213 -23.12 5.69 -19.87
N VAL A 214 -22.67 4.93 -18.86
CA VAL A 214 -21.46 5.28 -18.10
C VAL A 214 -20.19 5.34 -18.97
N LYS A 215 -20.17 4.63 -20.11
CA LYS A 215 -19.05 4.68 -21.08
C LYS A 215 -19.18 5.82 -22.08
N LEU A 216 -20.41 6.16 -22.50
CA LEU A 216 -20.66 7.17 -23.53
C LEU A 216 -20.59 8.61 -22.99
N PHE A 217 -20.92 8.84 -21.72
CA PHE A 217 -20.99 10.18 -21.15
C PHE A 217 -19.74 10.54 -20.32
N PRO A 218 -19.14 11.75 -20.50
CA PRO A 218 -17.96 12.18 -19.77
C PRO A 218 -18.14 12.24 -18.25
N ALA A 219 -17.02 12.20 -17.53
CA ALA A 219 -16.98 12.22 -16.07
C ALA A 219 -17.66 13.44 -15.41
N TRP A 220 -17.83 14.58 -16.10
CA TRP A 220 -18.51 15.75 -15.53
C TRP A 220 -20.03 15.58 -15.46
N PHE A 221 -20.65 14.80 -16.37
CA PHE A 221 -22.09 14.47 -16.36
C PHE A 221 -22.49 13.61 -15.14
N GLN A 222 -21.51 12.97 -14.50
CA GLN A 222 -21.71 12.10 -13.35
C GLN A 222 -21.49 12.84 -12.01
N LYS A 223 -21.08 14.13 -12.01
CA LYS A 223 -20.70 14.89 -10.79
C LYS A 223 -21.88 15.11 -9.84
N GLY A 224 -23.10 15.24 -10.36
CA GLY A 224 -24.32 15.40 -9.56
C GLY A 224 -24.69 14.18 -8.71
N ARG A 225 -24.05 13.02 -8.89
CA ARG A 225 -24.41 11.81 -8.14
C ARG A 225 -23.92 11.77 -6.69
N ALA A 226 -22.85 12.49 -6.35
CA ALA A 226 -22.36 12.57 -4.97
C ALA A 226 -23.33 13.32 -4.04
N GLN A 227 -24.20 14.18 -4.60
CA GLN A 227 -25.24 14.89 -3.84
C GLN A 227 -26.33 13.94 -3.31
N ASN A 228 -26.47 12.76 -3.89
CA ASN A 228 -27.47 11.76 -3.48
C ASN A 228 -26.97 10.82 -2.37
N ILE A 229 -25.79 11.08 -1.79
CA ILE A 229 -25.27 10.31 -0.64
C ILE A 229 -25.97 10.82 0.62
N LEU A 230 -26.71 9.94 1.28
CA LEU A 230 -27.38 10.21 2.55
C LEU A 230 -26.36 10.63 3.63
N PRO A 231 -26.77 11.43 4.63
CA PRO A 231 -25.94 11.70 5.80
C PRO A 231 -25.50 10.41 6.49
N PHE A 232 -24.33 10.43 7.13
CA PHE A 232 -23.71 9.25 7.74
C PHE A 232 -24.62 8.49 8.73
N GLU A 233 -25.44 9.24 9.47
CA GLU A 233 -26.33 8.71 10.51
C GLU A 233 -27.63 8.12 9.93
N VAL A 234 -28.00 8.50 8.71
CA VAL A 234 -29.29 8.16 8.12
C VAL A 234 -29.22 6.85 7.36
N ASP A 235 -29.95 5.86 7.85
CA ASP A 235 -30.15 4.61 7.10
C ASP A 235 -31.07 4.86 5.89
N PRO A 236 -30.82 4.19 4.75
CA PRO A 236 -31.73 4.23 3.62
C PRO A 236 -33.10 3.64 3.99
N PRO A 237 -34.21 4.13 3.41
CA PRO A 237 -35.56 3.65 3.73
C PRO A 237 -35.75 2.19 3.31
N MET A 238 -36.42 1.39 4.15
CA MET A 238 -36.77 0.01 3.82
C MET A 238 -37.91 -0.04 2.81
N VAL A 239 -37.56 -0.03 1.53
CA VAL A 239 -38.49 -0.34 0.45
C VAL A 239 -38.42 -1.85 0.16
N PRO A 240 -39.53 -2.61 0.28
CA PRO A 240 -39.57 -4.00 -0.13
C PRO A 240 -39.15 -4.11 -1.59
N LEU A 241 -37.97 -4.67 -1.81
CA LEU A 241 -37.48 -4.92 -3.15
C LEU A 241 -38.16 -6.20 -3.64
N VAL A 242 -39.24 -6.06 -4.42
CA VAL A 242 -39.82 -7.14 -5.22
C VAL A 242 -38.76 -7.56 -6.25
N MET A 243 -37.86 -8.44 -5.82
CA MET A 243 -36.87 -9.04 -6.68
C MET A 243 -37.32 -10.45 -7.01
N LYS A 244 -37.25 -10.80 -8.29
CA LYS A 244 -37.49 -12.18 -8.71
C LYS A 244 -36.36 -13.07 -8.15
N PRO A 245 -36.64 -14.30 -7.68
CA PRO A 245 -35.69 -15.06 -6.86
C PRO A 245 -34.51 -15.67 -7.64
N ARG A 246 -34.64 -15.91 -8.95
CA ARG A 246 -33.61 -16.60 -9.74
C ARG A 246 -32.55 -15.65 -10.28
N MET A 247 -31.34 -16.17 -10.44
CA MET A 247 -30.24 -15.47 -11.12
C MET A 247 -30.49 -15.38 -12.63
N SER A 248 -30.21 -14.23 -13.23
CA SER A 248 -30.40 -14.03 -14.67
C SER A 248 -29.39 -14.85 -15.51
N LYS A 249 -29.79 -15.28 -16.70
CA LYS A 249 -28.90 -16.01 -17.64
C LYS A 249 -27.66 -15.20 -18.01
N LEU A 250 -27.81 -13.88 -18.17
CA LEU A 250 -26.68 -12.99 -18.45
C LEU A 250 -25.70 -12.96 -17.27
N ALA A 251 -26.20 -12.89 -16.03
CA ALA A 251 -25.35 -12.94 -14.86
C ALA A 251 -24.54 -14.24 -14.81
N ARG A 252 -25.17 -15.40 -15.08
CA ARG A 252 -24.49 -16.70 -15.12
C ARG A 252 -23.42 -16.75 -16.21
N SER A 253 -23.72 -16.24 -17.40
CA SER A 253 -22.77 -16.12 -18.53
C SER A 253 -21.54 -15.29 -18.18
N ILE A 254 -21.75 -14.09 -17.62
CA ILE A 254 -20.65 -13.21 -17.20
C ILE A 254 -19.83 -13.90 -16.11
N LEU A 255 -20.48 -14.50 -15.10
CA LEU A 255 -19.79 -15.16 -14.00
C LEU A 255 -18.92 -16.32 -14.49
N ALA A 256 -19.44 -17.15 -15.41
CA ALA A 256 -18.70 -18.24 -16.04
C ALA A 256 -17.55 -17.79 -16.95
N SER A 257 -17.52 -16.52 -17.35
CA SER A 257 -16.45 -15.97 -18.19
C SER A 257 -15.20 -15.54 -17.42
N PHE A 258 -15.25 -15.48 -16.07
CA PHE A 258 -14.09 -15.12 -15.26
C PHE A 258 -13.19 -16.33 -15.02
N SER A 259 -11.95 -16.25 -15.51
CA SER A 259 -10.88 -17.20 -15.15
C SER A 259 -10.30 -16.90 -13.77
N ASN A 260 -9.67 -17.92 -13.17
CA ASN A 260 -9.05 -17.80 -11.85
C ASN A 260 -7.91 -16.77 -11.85
N GLU A 261 -7.07 -16.78 -12.89
CA GLU A 261 -6.00 -15.80 -13.09
C GLU A 261 -6.53 -14.36 -13.09
N LYS A 262 -7.64 -14.12 -13.80
CA LYS A 262 -8.27 -12.79 -13.87
C LYS A 262 -8.82 -12.35 -12.51
N LEU A 263 -9.40 -13.28 -11.74
CA LEU A 263 -9.90 -12.99 -10.39
C LEU A 263 -8.76 -12.71 -9.39
N LEU A 264 -7.64 -13.41 -9.51
CA LEU A 264 -6.42 -13.12 -8.75
C LEU A 264 -5.87 -11.73 -9.10
N ALA A 265 -5.78 -11.38 -10.38
CA ALA A 265 -5.38 -10.03 -10.80
C ALA A 265 -6.32 -8.93 -10.27
N PHE A 266 -7.63 -9.22 -10.19
CA PHE A 266 -8.61 -8.32 -9.58
C PHE A 266 -8.40 -8.18 -8.08
N SER A 267 -8.06 -9.25 -7.37
CA SER A 267 -7.71 -9.23 -5.95
C SER A 267 -6.52 -8.31 -5.68
N GLU A 268 -5.41 -8.52 -6.38
CA GLU A 268 -4.20 -7.70 -6.22
C GLU A 268 -4.45 -6.23 -6.54
N SER A 269 -5.22 -5.94 -7.59
CA SER A 269 -5.60 -4.57 -7.91
C SER A 269 -6.47 -3.91 -6.82
N ARG A 270 -7.34 -4.67 -6.15
CA ARG A 270 -8.17 -4.16 -5.04
C ARG A 270 -7.34 -3.87 -3.79
N LYS A 271 -6.35 -4.71 -3.48
CA LYS A 271 -5.39 -4.48 -2.39
C LYS A 271 -4.62 -3.17 -2.61
N ARG A 272 -3.99 -3.02 -3.79
CA ARG A 272 -3.30 -1.79 -4.17
C ARG A 272 -4.19 -0.55 -4.07
N ASN A 273 -5.43 -0.64 -4.56
CA ASN A 273 -6.37 0.48 -4.49
C ASN A 273 -6.77 0.83 -3.05
N SER A 274 -6.75 -0.12 -2.12
CA SER A 274 -6.96 0.14 -0.68
C SER A 274 -5.79 0.91 -0.07
N GLU A 275 -4.56 0.59 -0.45
CA GLU A 275 -3.36 1.35 -0.06
C GLU A 275 -3.35 2.77 -0.66
N GLU A 276 -3.84 2.93 -1.89
CA GLU A 276 -4.05 4.26 -2.49
C GLU A 276 -5.06 5.10 -1.70
N PHE A 277 -6.13 4.49 -1.16
CA PHE A 277 -7.05 5.19 -0.27
C PHE A 277 -6.39 5.62 1.03
N LEU A 278 -5.60 4.76 1.66
CA LEU A 278 -4.85 5.13 2.87
C LEU A 278 -3.97 6.35 2.62
N THR A 279 -3.26 6.37 1.49
CA THR A 279 -2.47 7.53 1.07
C THR A 279 -3.36 8.77 0.94
N LEU A 280 -4.47 8.66 0.22
CA LEU A 280 -5.39 9.79 0.02
C LEU A 280 -5.99 10.32 1.32
N LEU A 281 -6.32 9.45 2.28
CA LEU A 281 -6.86 9.87 3.58
C LEU A 281 -5.88 10.74 4.35
N LYS A 282 -4.58 10.45 4.32
CA LYS A 282 -3.57 11.32 4.95
C LYS A 282 -3.57 12.73 4.38
N PHE A 283 -3.96 12.90 3.10
CA PHE A 283 -4.11 14.22 2.48
C PHE A 283 -5.39 14.94 2.88
N LEU A 284 -6.50 14.20 2.92
CA LEU A 284 -7.84 14.75 3.12
C LEU A 284 -8.18 14.96 4.60
N LEU A 285 -7.65 14.12 5.47
CA LEU A 285 -7.96 14.04 6.89
C LEU A 285 -6.68 14.05 7.74
N PRO A 286 -5.75 15.01 7.58
CA PRO A 286 -4.47 15.01 8.31
C PRO A 286 -4.63 15.11 9.83
N ASP A 287 -5.67 15.80 10.29
CA ASP A 287 -5.89 16.10 11.71
C ASP A 287 -6.84 15.10 12.39
N PHE A 288 -7.22 14.03 11.68
CA PHE A 288 -8.13 13.01 12.21
C PHE A 288 -7.35 11.79 12.69
N GLU A 289 -7.72 11.29 13.86
CA GLU A 289 -7.24 9.99 14.32
C GLU A 289 -8.14 8.88 13.78
N TYR A 290 -7.54 7.99 12.98
CA TYR A 290 -8.23 6.85 12.41
C TYR A 290 -7.32 5.63 12.26
N SER A 291 -7.95 4.46 12.24
CA SER A 291 -7.32 3.17 12.00
C SER A 291 -7.87 2.55 10.70
N PRO A 292 -7.07 2.41 9.63
CA PRO A 292 -7.50 1.67 8.46
C PRO A 292 -7.65 0.19 8.80
N MET A 293 -8.71 -0.45 8.29
CA MET A 293 -8.96 -1.88 8.48
C MET A 293 -8.56 -2.61 7.20
N LEU A 294 -7.25 -2.73 6.98
CA LEU A 294 -6.68 -3.47 5.86
C LEU A 294 -6.89 -4.98 6.08
N VAL A 295 -7.21 -5.69 5.01
CA VAL A 295 -7.37 -7.16 5.01
C VAL A 295 -6.23 -7.79 4.21
N ASN A 296 -5.77 -8.96 4.65
CA ASN A 296 -4.73 -9.70 3.94
C ASN A 296 -5.26 -10.35 2.65
N GLU A 297 -6.55 -10.72 2.65
CA GLU A 297 -7.25 -11.29 1.52
C GLU A 297 -7.70 -10.18 0.54
N THR A 298 -8.95 -10.22 0.07
CA THR A 298 -9.43 -9.30 -0.96
C THR A 298 -10.41 -8.30 -0.37
N PRO A 299 -10.07 -7.00 -0.30
CA PRO A 299 -10.98 -6.01 0.24
C PRO A 299 -12.22 -5.86 -0.66
N TYR A 300 -13.41 -6.01 -0.05
CA TYR A 300 -14.68 -5.65 -0.68
C TYR A 300 -14.85 -4.13 -0.75
N LYS A 301 -14.67 -3.50 0.41
CA LYS A 301 -14.64 -2.05 0.62
C LYS A 301 -13.40 -1.73 1.46
N PHE A 302 -12.88 -0.53 1.31
CA PHE A 302 -11.86 0.00 2.20
C PHE A 302 -12.55 0.59 3.43
N ALA A 303 -12.36 -0.04 4.59
CA ALA A 303 -12.96 0.39 5.85
C ALA A 303 -11.95 1.19 6.67
N VAL A 304 -12.40 2.28 7.26
CA VAL A 304 -11.60 3.12 8.16
C VAL A 304 -12.42 3.45 9.39
N ARG A 305 -11.83 3.20 10.56
CA ARG A 305 -12.45 3.45 11.86
C ARG A 305 -11.87 4.72 12.48
N PHE A 306 -12.72 5.58 13.00
CA PHE A 306 -12.35 6.78 13.75
C PHE A 306 -12.53 6.56 15.25
N THR A 307 -11.97 7.46 16.05
CA THR A 307 -12.02 7.36 17.52
C THR A 307 -13.40 7.68 18.09
N ASN A 308 -14.18 8.53 17.44
CA ASN A 308 -15.51 8.96 17.89
C ASN A 308 -16.47 9.27 16.73
N SER A 309 -17.77 9.30 17.03
CA SER A 309 -18.83 9.53 16.05
C SER A 309 -18.79 10.93 15.43
N GLN A 310 -18.45 11.95 16.22
CA GLN A 310 -18.42 13.34 15.72
C GLN A 310 -17.34 13.55 14.65
N ASP A 311 -16.16 12.98 14.86
CA ASP A 311 -15.08 12.97 13.87
C ASP A 311 -15.44 12.14 12.65
N THR A 312 -16.16 11.03 12.85
CA THR A 312 -16.64 10.19 11.76
C THR A 312 -17.59 10.96 10.84
N ILE A 313 -18.55 11.71 11.41
CA ILE A 313 -19.49 12.54 10.64
C ILE A 313 -18.74 13.63 9.85
N ARG A 314 -17.81 14.34 10.52
CA ARG A 314 -17.00 15.38 9.88
C ARG A 314 -16.14 14.82 8.75
N ALA A 315 -15.46 13.69 8.98
CA ALA A 315 -14.66 13.01 7.98
C ALA A 315 -15.52 12.54 6.81
N PHE A 316 -16.72 11.99 7.06
CA PHE A 316 -17.64 11.55 6.02
C PHE A 316 -18.00 12.69 5.07
N GLU A 317 -18.34 13.86 5.61
CA GLU A 317 -18.66 15.04 4.81
C GLU A 317 -17.44 15.58 4.04
N ILE A 318 -16.25 15.61 4.64
CA ILE A 318 -15.01 15.99 3.92
C ILE A 318 -14.76 15.06 2.74
N LEU A 319 -14.90 13.74 2.92
CA LEU A 319 -14.71 12.75 1.85
C LEU A 319 -15.75 12.93 0.73
N LYS A 320 -17.02 13.16 1.10
CA LYS A 320 -18.11 13.44 0.16
C LYS A 320 -17.85 14.71 -0.65
N LEU A 321 -17.47 15.80 0.01
CA LEU A 321 -17.13 17.09 -0.64
C LEU A 321 -15.87 16.98 -1.53
N ALA A 322 -14.93 16.11 -1.17
CA ALA A 322 -13.78 15.78 -2.01
C ALA A 322 -14.18 15.03 -3.30
N GLY A 323 -15.44 14.58 -3.43
CA GLY A 323 -15.93 13.82 -4.59
C GLY A 323 -15.71 12.31 -4.48
N LEU A 324 -15.46 11.81 -3.26
CA LEU A 324 -15.49 10.38 -2.95
C LEU A 324 -16.93 9.91 -2.72
N TRP A 325 -17.08 8.59 -2.59
CA TRP A 325 -18.36 7.94 -2.32
C TRP A 325 -18.30 7.19 -0.99
N PRO A 326 -18.17 7.90 0.14
CA PRO A 326 -18.22 7.25 1.44
C PRO A 326 -19.60 6.64 1.67
N VAL A 327 -19.60 5.49 2.37
CA VAL A 327 -20.79 4.71 2.68
C VAL A 327 -20.82 4.45 4.17
N SER A 328 -21.97 4.70 4.77
CA SER A 328 -22.32 4.23 6.11
C SER A 328 -22.92 2.83 6.01
N TRP A 329 -22.50 1.91 6.88
CA TRP A 329 -22.92 0.51 6.86
C TRP A 329 -22.61 -0.15 8.22
N PRO A 330 -23.37 -1.18 8.66
CA PRO A 330 -24.61 -1.72 8.12
C PRO A 330 -25.86 -0.97 8.56
N ASP A 331 -26.97 -1.22 7.86
CA ASP A 331 -28.30 -0.91 8.38
C ASP A 331 -28.58 -1.92 9.52
N LEU A 332 -28.30 -1.54 10.78
CA LEU A 332 -28.44 -2.45 11.92
C LEU A 332 -29.92 -2.86 12.13
N PRO A 333 -30.18 -4.09 12.62
CA PRO A 333 -31.54 -4.52 12.96
C PRO A 333 -32.19 -3.61 14.01
N PRO A 334 -33.50 -3.33 13.94
CA PRO A 334 -34.18 -2.49 14.95
C PRO A 334 -33.92 -2.95 16.38
N ALA A 335 -33.90 -4.27 16.63
CA ALA A 335 -33.64 -4.85 17.95
C ALA A 335 -32.23 -4.55 18.53
N ILE A 336 -31.29 -4.09 17.69
CA ILE A 336 -29.92 -3.74 18.06
C ILE A 336 -29.74 -2.22 18.20
N LYS A 337 -30.55 -1.42 17.50
CA LYS A 337 -30.39 0.05 17.45
C LYS A 337 -30.49 0.73 18.80
N ASP A 338 -31.32 0.19 19.69
CA ASP A 338 -31.56 0.75 21.02
C ASP A 338 -30.67 0.13 22.11
N ARG A 339 -29.74 -0.76 21.75
CA ARG A 339 -28.79 -1.40 22.67
C ARG A 339 -27.47 -0.66 22.68
N SER A 340 -26.79 -0.65 23.83
CA SER A 340 -25.36 -0.33 23.87
C SER A 340 -24.54 -1.56 23.49
N GLY A 341 -23.44 -1.37 22.75
CA GLY A 341 -22.58 -2.47 22.35
C GLY A 341 -21.61 -2.15 21.23
N GLN A 342 -20.69 -3.07 20.98
CA GLN A 342 -19.61 -2.90 20.02
C GLN A 342 -20.11 -2.75 18.58
N ALA A 343 -21.21 -3.41 18.20
CA ALA A 343 -21.84 -3.24 16.88
C ALA A 343 -22.32 -1.81 16.63
N LEU A 344 -22.94 -1.17 17.64
CA LEU A 344 -23.37 0.21 17.54
C LEU A 344 -22.16 1.15 17.45
N THR A 345 -21.13 0.93 18.27
CA THR A 345 -19.86 1.67 18.14
C THR A 345 -19.31 1.57 16.73
N LEU A 346 -19.17 0.35 16.17
CA LEU A 346 -18.68 0.16 14.81
C LEU A 346 -19.51 0.90 13.77
N ARG A 347 -20.85 0.87 13.89
CA ARG A 347 -21.77 1.57 12.99
C ARG A 347 -21.61 3.09 13.02
N HIS A 348 -21.26 3.67 14.18
CA HIS A 348 -21.10 5.10 14.34
C HIS A 348 -19.65 5.58 14.17
N THR A 349 -18.67 4.68 14.13
CA THR A 349 -17.26 5.05 14.01
C THR A 349 -16.58 4.58 12.73
N THR A 350 -17.29 3.90 11.81
CA THR A 350 -16.67 3.29 10.63
C THR A 350 -17.20 3.84 9.32
N ILE A 351 -16.30 4.35 8.48
CA ILE A 351 -16.60 4.77 7.10
C ILE A 351 -16.11 3.71 6.13
N TYR A 352 -16.89 3.45 5.09
CA TYR A 352 -16.52 2.56 4.02
C TYR A 352 -16.37 3.28 2.69
N LEU A 353 -15.26 3.04 1.98
CA LEU A 353 -15.03 3.52 0.61
C LEU A 353 -15.11 2.35 -0.38
N PRO A 354 -15.81 2.50 -1.52
CA PRO A 354 -15.89 1.46 -2.52
C PRO A 354 -14.50 1.21 -3.13
N VAL A 355 -14.07 -0.05 -3.11
CA VAL A 355 -12.84 -0.52 -3.74
C VAL A 355 -13.20 -1.47 -4.86
N HIS A 356 -12.67 -1.24 -6.06
CA HIS A 356 -12.71 -2.21 -7.15
C HIS A 356 -11.46 -2.12 -8.01
N HIS A 357 -11.16 -3.19 -8.74
CA HIS A 357 -9.90 -3.41 -9.48
C HIS A 357 -9.62 -2.43 -10.64
N GLN A 358 -10.61 -1.61 -11.04
CA GLN A 358 -10.44 -0.63 -12.13
C GLN A 358 -10.29 0.81 -11.60
N LEU A 359 -10.33 1.01 -10.28
CA LEU A 359 -10.12 2.34 -9.71
C LEU A 359 -8.70 2.84 -10.00
N LYS A 360 -8.61 4.14 -10.26
CA LYS A 360 -7.36 4.89 -10.38
C LYS A 360 -7.44 6.08 -9.43
N ILE A 361 -7.34 5.82 -8.12
CA ILE A 361 -7.70 6.76 -7.05
C ILE A 361 -6.75 7.95 -7.11
N LEU A 362 -5.45 7.69 -7.04
CA LEU A 362 -4.43 8.73 -7.03
C LEU A 362 -4.46 9.58 -8.30
N ASN A 363 -4.63 8.96 -9.47
CA ASN A 363 -4.73 9.68 -10.76
C ASN A 363 -5.95 10.59 -10.86
N THR A 364 -7.06 10.21 -10.20
CA THR A 364 -8.28 11.01 -10.19
C THR A 364 -8.13 12.20 -9.23
N PHE A 365 -7.62 11.95 -8.03
CA PHE A 365 -7.58 12.93 -6.95
C PHE A 365 -6.40 13.90 -7.02
N ARG A 366 -5.29 13.53 -7.68
CA ARG A 366 -4.16 14.44 -7.92
C ARG A 366 -4.56 15.74 -8.64
N ARG A 367 -5.69 15.78 -9.36
CA ARG A 367 -6.17 17.01 -10.03
C ARG A 367 -7.07 17.87 -9.15
N GLN A 368 -7.71 17.28 -8.14
CA GLN A 368 -8.80 17.93 -7.38
C GLN A 368 -8.34 18.55 -6.06
N LEU A 369 -7.31 17.98 -5.44
CA LEU A 369 -6.79 18.54 -4.17
C LEU A 369 -6.17 19.92 -4.39
N LYS A 370 -6.41 20.89 -3.52
CA LYS A 370 -5.60 22.12 -3.48
C LYS A 370 -4.43 21.90 -2.54
N ILE A 371 -3.24 22.32 -2.94
CA ILE A 371 -2.12 22.44 -2.02
C ILE A 371 -2.28 23.82 -1.37
N SER A 372 -2.55 23.85 -0.06
CA SER A 372 -2.90 25.08 0.68
C SER A 372 -1.82 25.55 1.65
N ALA A 373 -0.63 24.96 1.61
CA ALA A 373 0.49 25.40 2.45
C ALA A 373 1.30 26.48 1.75
N ASP A 374 1.49 27.60 2.44
CA ASP A 374 2.38 28.67 2.00
C ASP A 374 3.83 28.30 2.36
N VAL A 375 4.61 28.01 1.33
CA VAL A 375 6.01 27.62 1.43
C VAL A 375 6.85 28.68 0.74
N GLU A 376 7.81 29.19 1.48
CA GLU A 376 8.80 30.14 0.98
C GLU A 376 10.14 29.44 0.77
N ILE A 377 10.86 29.89 -0.26
CA ILE A 377 12.24 29.46 -0.48
C ILE A 377 13.10 30.71 -0.55
N LEU A 378 14.03 30.85 0.39
CA LEU A 378 15.00 31.93 0.41
C LEU A 378 16.23 31.48 -0.38
N TRP A 379 16.39 32.05 -1.57
CA TRP A 379 17.52 31.77 -2.46
C TRP A 379 18.69 32.72 -2.18
N GLU A 380 19.92 32.20 -2.30
CA GLU A 380 21.15 32.97 -2.55
C GLU A 380 21.58 34.05 -1.52
N ASN A 381 21.05 34.03 -0.29
CA ASN A 381 21.51 34.86 0.85
C ASN A 381 21.86 34.05 2.09
N VAL A 382 22.36 32.82 1.89
CA VAL A 382 22.71 31.91 2.99
C VAL A 382 24.22 31.85 3.10
N SER A 383 24.78 32.27 4.24
CA SER A 383 26.22 32.11 4.49
C SER A 383 26.58 30.62 4.58
N HIS A 384 27.87 30.30 4.41
CA HIS A 384 28.35 28.92 4.59
C HIS A 384 27.99 28.38 5.99
N GLU A 385 28.16 29.21 7.02
CA GLU A 385 27.83 28.88 8.41
C GLU A 385 26.33 28.60 8.59
N GLN A 386 25.46 29.47 8.09
CA GLN A 386 24.00 29.26 8.15
C GLN A 386 23.54 27.99 7.41
N TRP A 387 24.22 27.68 6.31
CA TRP A 387 23.97 26.46 5.54
C TRP A 387 24.34 25.23 6.36
N ASP A 388 25.54 25.19 6.94
CA ASP A 388 26.03 24.07 7.74
C ASP A 388 25.18 23.86 8.99
N GLU A 389 24.84 24.93 9.72
CA GLU A 389 23.91 24.87 10.86
C GLU A 389 22.55 24.28 10.48
N SER A 390 22.03 24.66 9.30
CA SER A 390 20.78 24.11 8.79
C SER A 390 20.92 22.63 8.43
N CYS A 391 22.03 22.25 7.78
CA CYS A 391 22.29 20.89 7.34
C CYS A 391 22.52 19.92 8.51
N LEU A 392 23.07 20.38 9.64
CA LEU A 392 23.22 19.59 10.87
C LEU A 392 21.89 19.12 11.47
N ARG A 393 20.76 19.74 11.07
CA ARG A 393 19.41 19.33 11.46
C ARG A 393 18.87 18.18 10.61
N VAL A 394 19.54 17.79 9.52
CA VAL A 394 19.16 16.64 8.69
C VAL A 394 19.77 15.38 9.30
N SER A 395 18.96 14.35 9.56
CA SER A 395 19.43 13.10 10.17
C SER A 395 20.50 12.39 9.33
N ASN A 396 20.24 12.22 8.04
CA ASN A 396 21.14 11.59 7.07
C ASN A 396 21.47 12.61 5.98
N PHE A 397 22.34 13.57 6.30
CA PHE A 397 22.79 14.56 5.33
C PHE A 397 23.66 13.88 4.26
N ASN A 398 23.32 14.03 2.97
CA ASN A 398 24.05 13.36 1.89
C ASN A 398 25.02 14.29 1.16
N LEU A 399 26.10 13.68 0.63
CA LEU A 399 27.18 14.38 -0.06
C LEU A 399 26.70 15.27 -1.21
N LEU A 400 25.66 14.89 -1.96
CA LEU A 400 25.23 15.63 -3.16
C LEU A 400 24.62 17.01 -2.84
N GLN A 401 24.21 17.20 -1.59
CA GLN A 401 23.69 18.46 -1.06
C GLN A 401 24.73 19.21 -0.22
N HIS A 402 25.94 18.67 -0.04
CA HIS A 402 27.03 19.34 0.68
C HIS A 402 27.56 20.56 -0.07
N TRP A 403 28.05 21.56 0.68
CA TRP A 403 28.56 22.80 0.12
C TRP A 403 29.78 22.56 -0.78
N GLU A 404 30.81 21.89 -0.26
CA GLU A 404 32.05 21.58 -1.00
C GLU A 404 31.77 20.78 -2.27
N TYR A 405 30.83 19.83 -2.23
CA TYR A 405 30.44 19.07 -3.42
C TYR A 405 29.83 19.99 -4.49
N GLY A 406 29.01 20.96 -4.06
CA GLY A 406 28.43 21.97 -4.93
C GLY A 406 29.50 22.86 -5.57
N ASP A 407 30.45 23.34 -4.78
CA ASP A 407 31.55 24.21 -5.23
C ASP A 407 32.52 23.47 -6.16
N ALA A 408 32.88 22.22 -5.83
CA ALA A 408 33.66 21.35 -6.71
C ALA A 408 33.00 21.20 -8.08
N LYS A 409 31.68 20.98 -8.12
CA LYS A 409 30.94 20.84 -9.38
C LYS A 409 30.83 22.16 -10.14
N LYS A 410 30.69 23.29 -9.45
CA LYS A 410 30.72 24.62 -10.06
C LYS A 410 32.05 24.87 -10.75
N LEU A 411 33.15 24.56 -10.06
CA LEU A 411 34.51 24.75 -10.56
C LEU A 411 34.80 23.87 -11.78
N ILE A 412 34.53 22.56 -11.68
CA ILE A 412 34.94 21.57 -12.69
C ILE A 412 34.01 21.53 -13.89
N ALA A 413 32.69 21.57 -13.65
CA ALA A 413 31.69 21.40 -14.70
C ALA A 413 31.09 22.72 -15.19
N ASN A 414 31.66 23.87 -14.77
CA ASN A 414 31.16 25.22 -15.03
C ASN A 414 29.62 25.31 -14.88
N THR A 415 29.10 24.71 -13.82
CA THR A 415 27.66 24.56 -13.60
C THR A 415 27.23 25.49 -12.48
N PRO A 416 26.51 26.59 -12.78
CA PRO A 416 25.92 27.44 -11.75
C PRO A 416 25.13 26.64 -10.71
N ILE A 417 25.24 27.07 -9.46
CA ILE A 417 24.59 26.44 -8.32
C ILE A 417 23.62 27.42 -7.69
N LYS A 418 22.49 26.89 -7.20
CA LYS A 418 21.56 27.61 -6.32
C LYS A 418 21.40 26.84 -5.03
N ARG A 419 21.49 27.56 -3.92
CA ARG A 419 21.24 27.04 -2.57
C ARG A 419 20.08 27.81 -1.96
N GLY A 420 19.21 27.10 -1.27
CA GLY A 420 18.09 27.71 -0.58
C GLY A 420 17.69 26.98 0.69
N ILE A 421 17.23 27.76 1.67
CA ILE A 421 16.53 27.26 2.85
C ILE A 421 15.03 27.44 2.60
N ILE A 422 14.27 26.39 2.88
CA ILE A 422 12.83 26.32 2.66
C ILE A 422 12.12 26.51 4.00
N TYR A 423 11.16 27.42 4.03
CA TYR A 423 10.40 27.80 5.21
C TYR A 423 8.92 27.46 5.04
N PHE A 424 8.30 27.02 6.14
CA PHE A 424 6.87 26.90 6.29
C PHE A 424 6.47 27.63 7.58
N GLN A 425 5.52 28.57 7.49
CA GLN A 425 5.11 29.41 8.64
C GLN A 425 6.31 30.06 9.36
N LYS A 426 7.27 30.60 8.60
CA LYS A 426 8.54 31.18 9.07
C LYS A 426 9.49 30.22 9.80
N GLN A 427 9.16 28.93 9.88
CA GLN A 427 10.05 27.91 10.43
C GLN A 427 10.84 27.24 9.30
N PRO A 428 12.18 27.17 9.38
CA PRO A 428 12.99 26.45 8.41
C PRO A 428 12.70 24.94 8.50
N ILE A 429 12.29 24.33 7.38
CA ILE A 429 11.86 22.92 7.29
C ILE A 429 12.73 22.05 6.36
N ALA A 430 13.45 22.64 5.40
CA ALA A 430 14.33 21.89 4.50
C ALA A 430 15.45 22.77 3.91
N VAL A 431 16.50 22.13 3.39
CA VAL A 431 17.49 22.74 2.50
C VAL A 431 17.43 22.15 1.10
N VAL A 432 17.90 22.91 0.11
CA VAL A 432 18.00 22.43 -1.28
C VAL A 432 19.20 23.04 -2.00
N GLN A 433 19.98 22.19 -2.65
CA GLN A 433 21.05 22.54 -3.57
C GLN A 433 20.69 22.06 -4.98
N ALA A 434 20.70 23.00 -5.93
CA ALA A 434 20.34 22.79 -7.32
C ALA A 434 21.48 23.19 -8.26
N PHE A 435 21.60 22.44 -9.36
CA PHE A 435 22.60 22.65 -10.41
C PHE A 435 21.93 23.09 -11.69
N ILE A 436 22.38 24.18 -12.29
CA ILE A 436 21.73 24.81 -13.44
C ILE A 436 22.67 24.76 -14.63
N LYS A 437 22.25 24.10 -15.71
CA LYS A 437 22.96 24.09 -16.98
C LYS A 437 22.14 24.82 -18.04
N LYS A 438 22.69 25.87 -18.62
CA LYS A 438 22.06 26.60 -19.74
C LYS A 438 22.56 26.05 -21.08
N ILE A 439 21.64 25.79 -22.00
CA ILE A 439 21.91 25.40 -23.38
C ILE A 439 21.05 26.30 -24.27
N GLY A 440 21.65 27.38 -24.79
CA GLY A 440 20.90 28.45 -25.44
C GLY A 440 19.86 29.06 -24.49
N PHE A 441 18.59 29.12 -24.93
CA PHE A 441 17.46 29.60 -24.13
C PHE A 441 16.88 28.54 -23.18
N VAL A 442 17.32 27.29 -23.28
CA VAL A 442 16.85 26.18 -22.43
C VAL A 442 17.67 26.12 -21.14
N SER A 443 17.01 26.03 -20.00
CA SER A 443 17.65 25.86 -18.70
C SER A 443 17.31 24.48 -18.13
N LEU A 444 18.33 23.65 -17.91
CA LEU A 444 18.21 22.33 -17.29
C LEU A 444 18.64 22.44 -15.83
N ILE A 445 17.70 22.24 -14.92
CA ILE A 445 17.89 22.36 -13.48
C ILE A 445 17.87 20.96 -12.89
N ARG A 446 18.88 20.61 -12.08
CA ARG A 446 18.99 19.31 -11.42
C ARG A 446 19.08 19.46 -9.91
N VAL A 447 18.18 18.80 -9.19
CA VAL A 447 18.25 18.61 -7.73
C VAL A 447 18.46 17.13 -7.46
N ASN A 448 19.70 16.75 -7.18
CA ASN A 448 20.06 15.37 -6.92
C ASN A 448 20.04 15.10 -5.42
N ARG A 449 19.23 14.12 -4.98
CA ARG A 449 19.06 13.74 -3.58
C ARG A 449 18.67 14.92 -2.69
N GLY A 450 17.71 15.71 -3.16
CA GLY A 450 17.16 16.87 -2.46
C GLY A 450 15.72 17.17 -2.89
N PRO A 451 15.00 18.07 -2.20
CA PRO A 451 15.39 18.79 -0.98
C PRO A 451 15.58 17.85 0.21
N LEU A 452 16.31 18.30 1.24
CA LEU A 452 16.51 17.57 2.49
C LEU A 452 15.67 18.20 3.60
N PHE A 453 14.69 17.45 4.09
CA PHE A 453 13.85 17.87 5.20
C PHE A 453 14.60 17.71 6.53
N PHE A 454 14.49 18.68 7.43
CA PHE A 454 15.11 18.63 8.76
C PHE A 454 14.39 17.67 9.72
N ASN A 455 13.14 17.33 9.43
CA ASN A 455 12.35 16.43 10.25
C ASN A 455 11.67 15.39 9.35
N SER A 456 11.77 14.12 9.73
CA SER A 456 11.05 13.03 9.05
C SER A 456 9.53 13.18 9.15
N SER A 457 9.04 13.88 10.18
CA SER A 457 7.62 14.08 10.49
C SER A 457 6.94 15.21 9.72
N VAL A 458 7.57 15.77 8.67
CA VAL A 458 6.90 16.76 7.81
C VAL A 458 5.71 16.11 7.11
N SER A 459 4.53 16.72 7.24
CA SER A 459 3.29 16.18 6.70
C SER A 459 3.31 16.05 5.17
N PRO A 460 2.57 15.08 4.59
CA PRO A 460 2.50 14.89 3.13
C PRO A 460 2.09 16.15 2.36
N GLN A 461 1.22 16.99 2.95
CA GLN A 461 0.76 18.25 2.38
C GLN A 461 1.89 19.27 2.28
N ILE A 462 2.68 19.42 3.35
CA ILE A 462 3.83 20.34 3.36
C ILE A 462 4.88 19.84 2.38
N LYS A 463 5.20 18.54 2.34
CA LYS A 463 6.10 17.96 1.33
C LYS A 463 5.63 18.30 -0.09
N ALA A 464 4.35 18.10 -0.41
CA ALA A 464 3.80 18.44 -1.72
C ALA A 464 3.90 19.94 -2.03
N ALA A 465 3.71 20.80 -1.04
CA ALA A 465 3.89 22.24 -1.18
C ALA A 465 5.34 22.64 -1.42
N VAL A 466 6.31 22.00 -0.77
CA VAL A 466 7.73 22.20 -1.03
C VAL A 466 8.08 21.86 -2.48
N TYR A 467 7.70 20.69 -2.98
CA TYR A 467 7.94 20.33 -4.38
C TYR A 467 7.22 21.26 -5.36
N GLN A 468 6.01 21.72 -5.02
CA GLN A 468 5.30 22.69 -5.83
C GLN A 468 6.00 24.05 -5.84
N ALA A 469 6.53 24.51 -4.70
CA ALA A 469 7.30 25.74 -4.59
C ALA A 469 8.59 25.65 -5.40
N LEU A 470 9.31 24.51 -5.35
CA LEU A 470 10.47 24.25 -6.22
C LEU A 470 10.09 24.38 -7.69
N ARG A 471 9.01 23.72 -8.14
CA ARG A 471 8.54 23.84 -9.52
C ARG A 471 8.23 25.28 -9.94
N LYS A 472 7.61 26.08 -9.05
CA LYS A 472 7.21 27.47 -9.35
C LYS A 472 8.38 28.46 -9.29
N ARG A 473 9.35 28.25 -8.40
CA ARG A 473 10.35 29.28 -8.04
C ARG A 473 11.76 28.95 -8.54
N MET A 474 11.99 27.76 -9.11
CA MET A 474 13.30 27.38 -9.66
C MET A 474 13.54 27.87 -11.09
N GLY A 475 12.48 28.10 -11.87
CA GLY A 475 12.58 28.48 -13.27
C GLY A 475 13.27 29.83 -13.47
N THR A 476 14.03 29.95 -14.55
CA THR A 476 14.63 31.23 -14.99
C THR A 476 13.98 31.74 -16.28
N GLY A 477 12.83 31.17 -16.67
CA GLY A 477 12.10 31.49 -17.91
C GLY A 477 11.27 30.30 -18.43
N LEU A 478 10.53 30.54 -19.52
CA LEU A 478 9.55 29.60 -20.13
C LEU A 478 10.11 28.21 -20.50
N PHE A 479 11.41 28.10 -20.81
CA PHE A 479 12.06 26.84 -21.20
C PHE A 479 12.97 26.29 -20.08
N SER A 480 12.48 26.31 -18.85
CA SER A 480 13.17 25.76 -17.69
C SER A 480 12.61 24.39 -17.32
N PHE A 481 13.46 23.36 -17.36
CA PHE A 481 13.11 21.99 -17.00
C PHE A 481 13.81 21.59 -15.72
N LEU A 482 13.03 21.16 -14.74
CA LEU A 482 13.51 20.71 -13.44
C LEU A 482 13.49 19.19 -13.38
N PHE A 483 14.67 18.60 -13.19
CA PHE A 483 14.90 17.19 -12.94
C PHE A 483 15.27 16.99 -11.48
N ILE A 484 14.64 16.02 -10.81
CA ILE A 484 14.89 15.72 -9.41
C ILE A 484 15.09 14.22 -9.19
N ILE A 485 16.01 13.89 -8.29
CA ILE A 485 16.05 12.62 -7.59
C ILE A 485 15.73 12.97 -6.13
N PRO A 486 14.48 12.82 -5.68
CA PRO A 486 14.09 13.29 -4.36
C PRO A 486 14.68 12.39 -3.27
N GLU A 487 15.15 12.99 -2.16
CA GLU A 487 15.57 12.25 -0.95
C GLU A 487 14.32 11.83 -0.16
N LEU A 488 13.52 10.95 -0.76
CA LEU A 488 12.31 10.37 -0.19
C LEU A 488 12.33 8.87 -0.38
N GLU A 489 11.86 8.12 0.62
CA GLU A 489 11.68 6.68 0.51
C GLU A 489 10.62 6.38 -0.55
N ASP A 490 10.85 5.34 -1.36
CA ASP A 490 9.92 4.94 -2.39
C ASP A 490 8.65 4.34 -1.76
N GLY A 491 7.51 4.86 -2.19
CA GLY A 491 6.22 4.46 -1.65
C GLY A 491 5.08 5.20 -2.32
N LEU A 492 3.87 4.66 -2.22
CA LEU A 492 2.68 5.25 -2.85
C LEU A 492 2.45 6.71 -2.43
N GLU A 493 2.70 7.03 -1.15
CA GLU A 493 2.60 8.38 -0.61
C GLU A 493 3.54 9.37 -1.29
N ASN A 494 4.85 9.09 -1.29
CA ASN A 494 5.85 9.99 -1.90
C ASN A 494 5.69 10.09 -3.42
N ARG A 495 5.33 8.98 -4.10
CA ARG A 495 5.00 9.01 -5.54
C ARG A 495 3.78 9.91 -5.81
N PHE A 496 2.78 9.89 -4.92
CA PHE A 496 1.62 10.77 -5.02
C PHE A 496 1.97 12.22 -4.76
N ILE A 497 2.76 12.52 -3.72
CA ILE A 497 3.30 13.86 -3.40
C ILE A 497 3.93 14.49 -4.65
N LEU A 498 4.84 13.76 -5.30
CA LEU A 498 5.55 14.22 -6.49
C LEU A 498 4.59 14.46 -7.66
N SER A 499 3.70 13.50 -7.94
CA SER A 499 2.71 13.67 -9.00
C SER A 499 1.76 14.85 -8.74
N LYS A 500 1.40 15.07 -7.48
CA LYS A 500 0.53 16.15 -7.04
C LYS A 500 1.19 17.52 -7.17
N ALA A 501 2.49 17.61 -6.91
CA ALA A 501 3.30 18.80 -7.18
C ALA A 501 3.51 19.07 -8.68
N GLY A 502 3.15 18.10 -9.54
CA GLY A 502 3.22 18.20 -10.99
C GLY A 502 4.50 17.66 -11.61
N PHE A 503 5.16 16.73 -10.92
CA PHE A 503 6.29 15.99 -11.45
C PHE A 503 5.84 14.71 -12.17
N PHE A 504 6.58 14.37 -13.22
CA PHE A 504 6.40 13.16 -14.02
C PHE A 504 7.59 12.26 -13.78
N ARG A 505 7.35 10.96 -13.54
CA ARG A 505 8.42 9.99 -13.38
C ARG A 505 9.12 9.77 -14.73
N PHE A 506 10.42 10.04 -14.78
CA PHE A 506 11.24 9.88 -15.98
C PHE A 506 11.90 8.50 -16.04
N ARG A 507 12.54 8.07 -14.95
CA ARG A 507 13.20 6.77 -14.83
C ARG A 507 12.78 6.04 -13.56
N GLY A 508 12.61 4.72 -13.67
CA GLY A 508 12.21 3.84 -12.56
C GLY A 508 13.25 3.73 -11.44
N THR A 509 12.90 2.98 -10.39
CA THR A 509 13.76 2.68 -9.24
C THR A 509 14.98 1.88 -9.66
N HIS A 510 16.15 2.52 -9.69
CA HIS A 510 17.45 1.85 -9.90
C HIS A 510 18.50 2.27 -8.86
N SER A 511 18.15 3.21 -7.99
CA SER A 511 19.05 3.77 -7.00
C SER A 511 18.55 3.34 -5.62
N GLU A 512 19.42 2.67 -4.89
CA GLU A 512 19.23 2.24 -3.51
C GLU A 512 20.53 2.54 -2.79
N THR A 513 20.45 3.00 -1.55
CA THR A 513 21.62 3.11 -0.68
C THR A 513 21.35 2.44 0.66
N ALA A 514 22.37 2.32 1.50
CA ALA A 514 22.21 1.87 2.87
C ALA A 514 22.98 2.79 3.83
N TRP A 515 22.33 3.20 4.91
CA TRP A 515 22.91 4.07 5.93
C TRP A 515 23.25 3.28 7.19
N ALA A 516 24.49 3.34 7.65
CA ALA A 516 24.86 2.83 8.96
C ALA A 516 24.78 3.95 10.03
N ASP A 517 24.17 3.63 11.16
CA ASP A 517 24.01 4.53 12.30
C ASP A 517 25.27 4.50 13.18
N LEU A 518 26.12 5.51 13.05
CA LEU A 518 27.37 5.62 13.81
C LEU A 518 27.16 6.18 15.22
N THR A 519 25.93 6.48 15.65
CA THR A 519 25.66 6.87 17.04
C THR A 519 25.81 5.68 17.99
N LEU A 520 25.53 4.47 17.51
CA LEU A 520 25.71 3.20 18.23
C LEU A 520 27.16 2.95 18.63
N ASP A 521 27.39 2.32 19.78
CA ASP A 521 28.74 1.92 20.20
C ASP A 521 29.32 0.83 19.28
N ALA A 522 30.65 0.63 19.34
CA ALA A 522 31.37 -0.25 18.42
C ALA A 522 30.96 -1.72 18.55
N ASP A 523 30.62 -2.18 19.76
CA ASP A 523 30.21 -3.56 19.99
C ASP A 523 28.81 -3.81 19.42
N THR A 524 27.88 -2.87 19.63
CA THR A 524 26.55 -2.91 19.01
C THR A 524 26.64 -2.86 17.48
N LEU A 525 27.46 -1.96 16.92
CA LEU A 525 27.72 -1.90 15.47
C LEU A 525 28.22 -3.24 14.94
N ARG A 526 29.18 -3.87 15.62
CA ARG A 526 29.74 -5.17 15.24
C ARG A 526 28.74 -6.31 15.41
N GLY A 527 27.88 -6.21 16.42
CA GLY A 527 26.77 -7.12 16.70
C GLY A 527 25.74 -7.16 15.57
N ASN A 528 25.44 -5.99 14.99
CA ASN A 528 24.48 -5.82 13.89
C ASN A 528 24.97 -6.34 12.53
N LEU A 529 26.28 -6.49 12.34
CA LEU A 529 26.84 -7.08 11.12
C LEU A 529 26.25 -8.48 10.87
N LYS A 530 25.97 -8.81 9.62
CA LYS A 530 25.55 -10.18 9.27
C LYS A 530 26.63 -11.18 9.66
N SER A 531 26.24 -12.34 10.20
CA SER A 531 27.17 -13.35 10.71
C SER A 531 28.30 -13.71 9.74
N LYS A 532 27.98 -13.89 8.45
CA LYS A 532 28.99 -14.16 7.41
C LYS A 532 29.98 -12.99 7.26
N TRP A 533 29.50 -11.76 7.25
CA TRP A 533 30.35 -10.57 7.09
C TRP A 533 31.26 -10.38 8.31
N ARG A 534 30.73 -10.57 9.52
CA ARG A 534 31.50 -10.54 10.77
C ARG A 534 32.59 -11.61 10.81
N ASN A 535 32.33 -12.81 10.29
CA ASN A 535 33.35 -13.86 10.18
C ASN A 535 34.47 -13.47 9.20
N LEU A 536 34.13 -12.85 8.06
CA LEU A 536 35.14 -12.34 7.12
C LEU A 536 35.99 -11.23 7.73
N LEU A 537 35.38 -10.32 8.51
CA LEU A 537 36.12 -9.30 9.26
C LEU A 537 37.08 -9.93 10.28
N LYS A 538 36.61 -10.89 11.08
CA LYS A 538 37.45 -11.64 12.04
C LYS A 538 38.65 -12.30 11.35
N ASN A 539 38.43 -12.92 10.19
CA ASN A 539 39.51 -13.52 9.42
C ASN A 539 40.50 -12.46 8.92
N ALA A 540 40.00 -11.32 8.45
CA ALA A 540 40.85 -10.20 7.98
C ALA A 540 41.73 -9.65 9.10
N GLU A 541 41.19 -9.48 10.31
CA GLU A 541 41.92 -9.04 11.50
C GLU A 541 43.03 -10.03 11.90
N ALA A 542 42.86 -11.32 11.63
CA ALA A 542 43.86 -12.36 11.87
C ALA A 542 44.87 -12.54 10.72
N SER A 543 44.69 -11.85 9.59
CA SER A 543 45.48 -12.05 8.36
C SER A 543 46.77 -11.19 8.29
N GLY A 544 47.16 -10.53 9.38
CA GLY A 544 48.35 -9.67 9.42
C GLY A 544 48.23 -8.36 8.64
N LEU A 545 47.00 -7.96 8.28
CA LEU A 545 46.74 -6.71 7.60
C LEU A 545 47.03 -5.51 8.51
N ARG A 546 47.80 -4.55 8.00
CA ARG A 546 47.98 -3.22 8.57
C ARG A 546 47.20 -2.22 7.72
N TYR A 547 46.70 -1.13 8.31
CA TYR A 547 46.13 -0.04 7.53
C TYR A 547 46.68 1.31 7.96
N THR A 548 46.74 2.23 7.02
CA THR A 548 47.05 3.64 7.28
C THR A 548 45.83 4.48 6.98
N ILE A 549 45.69 5.59 7.71
CA ILE A 549 44.76 6.66 7.40
C ILE A 549 45.62 7.77 6.79
N SER A 550 45.50 7.97 5.49
CA SER A 550 46.39 8.87 4.76
C SER A 550 45.67 10.10 4.22
N ASN A 551 46.36 11.23 4.35
CA ASN A 551 46.03 12.50 3.73
C ASN A 551 47.13 12.95 2.74
N THR A 552 48.05 12.05 2.35
CA THR A 552 49.17 12.39 1.45
C THR A 552 48.71 12.41 -0.01
N LYS A 553 49.32 13.26 -0.83
CA LYS A 553 48.98 13.35 -2.25
C LYS A 553 49.33 12.07 -2.99
N GLU A 554 50.37 11.39 -2.54
CA GLU A 554 50.92 10.15 -3.10
C GLU A 554 49.93 9.00 -2.94
N ASP A 555 49.36 8.81 -1.75
CA ASP A 555 48.41 7.72 -1.46
C ASP A 555 47.07 7.95 -2.16
N PHE A 556 46.62 9.20 -2.24
CA PHE A 556 45.48 9.58 -3.09
C PHE A 556 45.75 9.21 -4.54
N SER A 557 46.91 9.59 -5.08
CA SER A 557 47.29 9.31 -6.47
C SER A 557 47.37 7.80 -6.75
N TRP A 558 47.85 7.00 -5.78
CA TRP A 558 47.83 5.54 -5.88
C TRP A 558 46.40 5.00 -6.01
N LEU A 559 45.50 5.40 -5.12
CA LEU A 559 44.11 4.93 -5.13
C LEU A 559 43.37 5.36 -6.41
N GLU A 560 43.58 6.60 -6.86
CA GLU A 560 43.01 7.11 -8.10
C GLU A 560 43.46 6.29 -9.32
N LYS A 561 44.76 5.95 -9.40
CA LYS A 561 45.30 5.10 -10.47
C LYS A 561 44.62 3.72 -10.48
N GLN A 562 44.47 3.09 -9.32
CA GLN A 562 43.76 1.82 -9.20
C GLN A 562 42.29 1.95 -9.61
N HIS A 563 41.62 3.03 -9.19
CA HIS A 563 40.22 3.27 -9.53
C HIS A 563 40.00 3.49 -11.03
N VAL A 564 40.88 4.23 -11.70
CA VAL A 564 40.85 4.40 -13.17
C VAL A 564 41.02 3.06 -13.88
N GLN A 565 41.97 2.25 -13.44
CA GLN A 565 42.18 0.92 -13.99
C GLN A 565 40.95 0.01 -13.79
N ASP A 566 40.33 0.08 -12.61
CA ASP A 566 39.08 -0.61 -12.31
C ASP A 566 37.94 -0.14 -13.23
N MET A 567 37.76 1.17 -13.42
CA MET A 567 36.74 1.75 -14.32
C MET A 567 36.92 1.27 -15.76
N GLN A 568 38.15 1.23 -16.26
CA GLN A 568 38.46 0.74 -17.60
C GLN A 568 38.19 -0.76 -17.74
N THR A 569 38.68 -1.55 -16.79
CA THR A 569 38.62 -3.02 -16.84
C THR A 569 37.19 -3.53 -16.65
N LYS A 570 36.42 -2.89 -15.76
CA LYS A 570 35.03 -3.26 -15.43
C LYS A 570 34.00 -2.44 -16.23
N GLN A 571 34.45 -1.57 -17.13
CA GLN A 571 33.63 -0.77 -18.04
C GLN A 571 32.51 0.03 -17.33
N PHE A 572 32.85 0.77 -16.27
CA PHE A 572 31.91 1.66 -15.58
C PHE A 572 32.48 3.08 -15.44
N SER A 573 31.59 4.06 -15.22
CA SER A 573 31.96 5.44 -14.94
C SER A 573 31.78 5.76 -13.45
N GLY A 574 32.84 6.27 -12.82
CA GLY A 574 32.82 6.76 -11.43
C GLY A 574 32.66 8.29 -11.33
N VAL A 575 32.79 8.80 -10.10
CA VAL A 575 32.90 10.25 -9.85
C VAL A 575 34.22 10.74 -10.47
N PRO A 576 34.25 11.85 -11.24
CA PRO A 576 35.49 12.37 -11.81
C PRO A 576 36.57 12.60 -10.75
N LEU A 577 37.81 12.20 -11.02
CA LEU A 577 38.93 12.32 -10.06
C LEU A 577 39.13 13.75 -9.56
N GLU A 578 39.01 14.73 -10.47
CA GLU A 578 39.10 16.14 -10.12
C GLU A 578 38.08 16.53 -9.03
N MET A 579 36.88 15.96 -9.06
CA MET A 579 35.86 16.20 -8.05
C MET A 579 36.22 15.53 -6.73
N GLN A 580 36.82 14.33 -6.76
CA GLN A 580 37.27 13.62 -5.56
C GLN A 580 38.35 14.43 -4.80
N ARG A 581 39.22 15.14 -5.52
CA ARG A 581 40.27 15.99 -4.94
C ARG A 581 39.77 17.29 -4.30
N GLN A 582 38.56 17.74 -4.65
CA GLN A 582 37.98 18.99 -4.17
C GLN A 582 37.06 18.82 -2.97
N ILE A 583 36.67 17.59 -2.65
CA ILE A 583 35.81 17.27 -1.51
C ILE A 583 36.66 16.72 -0.37
N SER A 584 36.34 17.13 0.87
CA SER A 584 37.01 16.61 2.05
C SER A 584 36.86 15.08 2.10
N SER A 585 37.98 14.37 1.94
CA SER A 585 38.00 12.91 1.84
C SER A 585 39.09 12.32 2.70
N LEU A 586 38.81 11.11 3.21
CA LEU A 586 39.75 10.28 3.91
C LEU A 586 40.09 9.05 3.05
N VAL A 587 41.37 8.76 2.90
CA VAL A 587 41.84 7.54 2.23
C VAL A 587 42.39 6.57 3.26
N LEU A 588 41.93 5.32 3.21
CA LEU A 588 42.51 4.24 3.99
C LEU A 588 43.11 3.21 3.04
N ILE A 589 44.36 2.82 3.28
CA ILE A 589 45.07 1.80 2.50
C ILE A 589 45.44 0.64 3.41
N ALA A 590 45.11 -0.57 2.98
CA ALA A 590 45.52 -1.80 3.65
C ALA A 590 46.80 -2.33 3.01
N TYR A 591 47.74 -2.72 3.87
CA TYR A 591 49.02 -3.32 3.52
C TYR A 591 49.06 -4.74 4.04
N LEU A 592 49.54 -5.64 3.19
CA LEU A 592 50.02 -6.96 3.61
C LEU A 592 51.53 -6.92 3.51
N GLU A 593 52.20 -7.11 4.65
CA GLU A 593 53.61 -6.72 4.79
C GLU A 593 53.77 -5.25 4.39
N ASP A 594 54.58 -4.94 3.37
CA ASP A 594 54.81 -3.56 2.92
C ASP A 594 54.18 -3.27 1.54
N CYS A 595 53.33 -4.18 1.05
CA CYS A 595 52.64 -4.05 -0.23
C CYS A 595 51.20 -3.55 -0.04
N PRO A 596 50.78 -2.45 -0.68
CA PRO A 596 49.39 -2.00 -0.63
C PRO A 596 48.49 -2.96 -1.42
N VAL A 597 47.51 -3.55 -0.74
CA VAL A 597 46.63 -4.61 -1.31
C VAL A 597 45.18 -4.17 -1.49
N ALA A 598 44.73 -3.13 -0.79
CA ALA A 598 43.39 -2.58 -0.95
C ALA A 598 43.36 -1.12 -0.51
N GLY A 599 42.37 -0.37 -0.99
CA GLY A 599 42.17 1.01 -0.55
C GLY A 599 40.73 1.46 -0.69
N VAL A 600 40.31 2.35 0.22
CA VAL A 600 38.97 2.95 0.23
C VAL A 600 39.06 4.46 0.37
N MET A 601 38.15 5.17 -0.28
CA MET A 601 37.98 6.62 -0.14
C MET A 601 36.61 6.92 0.46
N ILE A 602 36.62 7.68 1.54
CA ILE A 602 35.43 8.11 2.28
C ILE A 602 35.33 9.63 2.20
N ALA A 603 34.26 10.14 1.60
CA ALA A 603 33.97 11.57 1.69
C ALA A 603 33.42 11.89 3.08
N HIS A 604 33.98 12.91 3.71
CA HIS A 604 33.52 13.45 4.99
C HIS A 604 32.72 14.72 4.73
N HIS A 605 31.50 14.81 5.24
CA HIS A 605 30.62 15.96 5.06
C HIS A 605 29.78 16.20 6.31
N LEU A 606 30.08 17.30 7.02
CA LEU A 606 29.45 17.66 8.30
C LEU A 606 29.48 16.50 9.32
N ASN A 607 28.31 16.00 9.71
CA ASN A 607 28.16 14.90 10.66
C ASN A 607 27.91 13.54 9.96
N SER A 608 28.27 13.45 8.68
CA SER A 608 28.03 12.28 7.84
C SER A 608 29.26 11.92 7.02
N ALA A 609 29.30 10.68 6.56
CA ALA A 609 30.33 10.19 5.65
C ALA A 609 29.73 9.38 4.51
N THR A 610 30.42 9.31 3.37
CA THR A 610 29.98 8.50 2.22
C THR A 610 31.13 7.68 1.65
N TYR A 611 30.89 6.38 1.48
CA TYR A 611 31.80 5.47 0.80
C TYR A 611 31.80 5.73 -0.72
N LEU A 612 32.89 6.28 -1.25
CA LEU A 612 32.99 6.69 -2.66
C LEU A 612 33.67 5.65 -3.54
N VAL A 613 34.88 5.26 -3.14
CA VAL A 613 35.76 4.40 -3.93
C VAL A 613 36.23 3.24 -3.07
N GLY A 614 36.31 2.06 -3.68
CA GLY A 614 37.05 0.95 -3.12
C GLY A 614 37.74 0.17 -4.21
N THR A 615 39.03 -0.06 -4.04
CA THR A 615 39.83 -0.96 -4.87
C THR A 615 40.35 -2.12 -4.03
N ASN A 616 40.62 -3.24 -4.68
CA ASN A 616 41.08 -4.44 -3.99
C ASN A 616 41.87 -5.32 -4.96
N SER A 617 43.09 -5.70 -4.58
CA SER A 617 43.93 -6.63 -5.35
C SER A 617 43.44 -8.07 -5.22
N ALA A 618 44.11 -9.01 -5.90
CA ALA A 618 43.81 -10.43 -5.75
C ALA A 618 44.17 -10.93 -4.34
N GLU A 619 45.31 -10.48 -3.81
CA GLU A 619 45.82 -10.77 -2.47
C GLU A 619 44.90 -10.16 -1.42
N GLY A 620 44.51 -8.89 -1.58
CA GLY A 620 43.58 -8.20 -0.69
C GLY A 620 42.20 -8.88 -0.62
N ARG A 621 41.74 -9.49 -1.72
CA ARG A 621 40.51 -10.31 -1.72
C ARG A 621 40.66 -11.57 -0.89
N LYS A 622 41.80 -12.26 -0.95
CA LYS A 622 42.06 -13.51 -0.20
C LYS A 622 42.04 -13.28 1.31
N CYS A 623 42.51 -12.12 1.77
CA CYS A 623 42.54 -11.74 3.19
C CYS A 623 41.39 -10.81 3.62
N ASN A 624 40.34 -10.66 2.78
CA ASN A 624 39.16 -9.86 3.12
C ASN A 624 39.46 -8.38 3.45
N ALA A 625 40.47 -7.77 2.82
CA ALA A 625 40.97 -6.44 3.12
C ALA A 625 39.89 -5.34 3.05
N ASN A 626 38.93 -5.40 2.11
CA ASN A 626 37.85 -4.41 2.06
C ASN A 626 36.86 -4.51 3.23
N ASN A 627 36.64 -5.71 3.80
CA ASN A 627 35.85 -5.84 5.03
C ASN A 627 36.54 -5.13 6.18
N PHE A 628 37.86 -5.35 6.30
CA PHE A 628 38.71 -4.70 7.28
C PHE A 628 38.74 -3.17 7.10
N LEU A 629 38.96 -2.68 5.89
CA LEU A 629 39.00 -1.24 5.61
C LEU A 629 37.64 -0.57 5.83
N LEU A 630 36.53 -1.17 5.39
CA LEU A 630 35.21 -0.57 5.57
C LEU A 630 34.82 -0.50 7.05
N TRP A 631 35.12 -1.54 7.83
CA TRP A 631 34.90 -1.53 9.28
C TRP A 631 35.70 -0.41 9.96
N ASN A 632 37.01 -0.34 9.69
CA ASN A 632 37.87 0.66 10.29
C ASN A 632 37.54 2.09 9.81
N ALA A 633 37.10 2.26 8.57
CA ALA A 633 36.59 3.52 8.06
C ALA A 633 35.35 4.01 8.84
N MET A 634 34.40 3.11 9.13
CA MET A 634 33.23 3.46 9.95
C MET A 634 33.63 3.88 11.37
N LEU A 635 34.56 3.16 12.01
CA LEU A 635 35.06 3.50 13.35
C LEU A 635 35.82 4.84 13.35
N GLU A 636 36.62 5.10 12.33
CA GLU A 636 37.35 6.37 12.20
C GLU A 636 36.40 7.55 11.96
N MET A 637 35.37 7.39 11.12
CA MET A 637 34.35 8.43 10.95
C MET A 637 33.57 8.68 12.24
N LYS A 638 33.23 7.62 12.99
CA LYS A 638 32.62 7.76 14.32
C LYS A 638 33.51 8.56 15.27
N LYS A 639 34.81 8.25 15.31
CA LYS A 639 35.81 8.98 16.13
C LYS A 639 35.88 10.47 15.77
N ARG A 640 35.66 10.82 14.49
CA ARG A 640 35.61 12.19 13.99
C ARG A 640 34.27 12.90 14.21
N GLY A 641 33.32 12.25 14.88
CA GLY A 641 32.03 12.84 15.23
C GLY A 641 30.92 12.63 14.18
N CYS A 642 31.14 11.80 13.16
CA CYS A 642 30.07 11.41 12.24
C CYS A 642 29.01 10.59 12.97
N LYS A 643 27.74 10.90 12.69
CA LYS A 643 26.55 10.22 13.18
C LYS A 643 26.00 9.22 12.17
N SER A 644 26.21 9.43 10.88
CA SER A 644 25.70 8.56 9.82
C SER A 644 26.77 8.24 8.76
N PHE A 645 26.68 7.05 8.18
CA PHE A 645 27.60 6.58 7.14
C PHE A 645 26.84 6.00 5.95
N ASP A 646 26.86 6.70 4.82
CA ASP A 646 26.26 6.28 3.55
C ASP A 646 27.19 5.26 2.87
N LEU A 647 26.75 4.00 2.76
CA LEU A 647 27.48 2.94 2.07
C LEU A 647 27.50 3.16 0.54
N GLY A 648 26.77 4.15 0.04
CA GLY A 648 26.65 4.48 -1.38
C GLY A 648 25.81 3.46 -2.15
N GLY A 649 25.62 3.72 -3.45
CA GLY A 649 24.74 2.92 -4.31
C GLY A 649 24.95 1.41 -4.19
N LEU A 650 23.87 0.66 -3.93
CA LEU A 650 23.90 -0.81 -3.82
C LEU A 650 23.95 -1.48 -5.20
N GLY A 651 23.27 -0.91 -6.20
CA GLY A 651 23.34 -1.36 -7.59
C GLY A 651 23.01 -2.85 -7.76
N VAL A 652 21.96 -3.35 -7.12
CA VAL A 652 21.66 -4.80 -6.99
C VAL A 652 21.63 -5.54 -8.33
N GLN A 653 21.07 -4.90 -9.37
CA GLN A 653 20.95 -5.51 -10.71
C GLN A 653 22.25 -5.47 -11.51
N VAL A 654 23.12 -4.48 -11.27
CA VAL A 654 24.33 -4.24 -12.06
C VAL A 654 25.56 -4.87 -11.38
N THR A 655 25.61 -4.82 -10.05
CA THR A 655 26.74 -5.23 -9.22
C THR A 655 26.29 -5.99 -7.97
N PRO A 656 25.68 -7.19 -8.10
CA PRO A 656 25.09 -7.92 -6.98
C PRO A 656 26.09 -8.29 -5.88
N HIS A 657 27.35 -8.55 -6.23
CA HIS A 657 28.41 -8.85 -5.27
C HIS A 657 28.76 -7.65 -4.38
N ILE A 658 28.79 -6.43 -4.95
CA ILE A 658 29.03 -5.19 -4.20
C ILE A 658 27.82 -4.90 -3.30
N ALA A 659 26.60 -5.11 -3.80
CA ALA A 659 25.39 -5.01 -3.00
C ALA A 659 25.44 -5.95 -1.78
N HIS A 660 25.80 -7.21 -1.98
CA HIS A 660 25.92 -8.20 -0.91
C HIS A 660 27.01 -7.80 0.12
N PHE A 661 28.15 -7.30 -0.34
CA PHE A 661 29.21 -6.79 0.54
C PHE A 661 28.72 -5.66 1.44
N LYS A 662 28.06 -4.63 0.86
CA LYS A 662 27.53 -3.48 1.61
C LYS A 662 26.38 -3.89 2.55
N ARG A 663 25.44 -4.73 2.08
CA ARG A 663 24.34 -5.27 2.90
C ARG A 663 24.80 -6.10 4.09
N GLY A 664 26.04 -6.60 4.08
CA GLY A 664 26.62 -7.31 5.22
C GLY A 664 26.88 -6.43 6.44
N VAL A 665 26.99 -5.10 6.23
CA VAL A 665 27.08 -4.09 7.30
C VAL A 665 25.73 -3.89 8.01
N SER A 666 24.63 -4.36 7.41
CA SER A 666 23.27 -4.23 7.96
C SER A 666 22.83 -2.78 8.21
N GLY A 667 23.26 -1.85 7.34
CA GLY A 667 22.71 -0.50 7.33
C GLY A 667 21.22 -0.48 6.93
N GLN A 668 20.51 0.59 7.31
CA GLN A 668 19.14 0.84 6.91
C GLN A 668 19.10 1.13 5.40
N GLU A 669 18.50 0.22 4.63
CA GLU A 669 18.30 0.41 3.19
C GLU A 669 17.30 1.54 2.93
N PHE A 670 17.58 2.35 1.91
CA PHE A 670 16.76 3.47 1.46
C PHE A 670 16.57 3.39 -0.05
N HIS A 671 15.32 3.24 -0.49
CA HIS A 671 14.98 3.09 -1.91
C HIS A 671 14.42 4.41 -2.44
N TYR A 672 14.99 4.96 -3.51
CA TYR A 672 14.47 6.21 -4.08
C TYR A 672 13.31 5.93 -5.04
N PRO A 673 12.29 6.82 -5.15
CA PRO A 673 11.18 6.67 -6.09
C PRO A 673 11.61 6.78 -7.57
N GLY A 674 12.87 7.13 -7.83
CA GLY A 674 13.47 7.27 -9.14
C GLY A 674 13.69 8.73 -9.52
N GLU A 675 13.94 8.96 -10.81
CA GLU A 675 14.13 10.30 -11.35
C GLU A 675 12.81 10.87 -11.86
N TYR A 676 12.54 12.12 -11.54
CA TYR A 676 11.34 12.85 -11.94
C TYR A 676 11.70 14.12 -12.69
N PHE A 677 10.83 14.57 -13.57
CA PHE A 677 10.99 15.83 -14.29
C PHE A 677 9.70 16.64 -14.33
N THR A 678 9.82 17.96 -14.51
CA THR A 678 8.71 18.87 -14.75
C THR A 678 9.19 20.11 -15.51
N TRP A 679 8.25 20.86 -16.09
CA TRP A 679 8.49 22.23 -16.53
C TRP A 679 8.26 23.17 -15.34
N CYS A 680 9.17 24.12 -15.15
CA CYS A 680 8.94 25.21 -14.22
C CYS A 680 7.76 26.07 -14.71
N LEU A 681 7.04 26.66 -13.77
CA LEU A 681 5.90 27.54 -14.06
C LEU A 681 6.31 28.99 -14.18
#